data_AF-A0AAW0B0L3-F1
#
_entry.id   AF-A0AAW0B0L3-F1
#
_cell.length_a   1.000
_cell.length_b   1.000
_cell.length_c   1.000
_cell.angle_alpha   90.00
_cell.angle_beta   90.00
_cell.angle_gamma   90.00
#
_symmetry.space_group_name_H-M   'P 1'
#
loop_
_entity.id
_entity.type
_entity.pdbx_description
1 polymer ?
#
loop_
_entity_poly.entity_id
_entity_poly.type
_entity_poly.pdbx_seq_one_letter_code
_entity_poly.pdbx_strand_id
1 'polypeptide(L)'
;MAATPDRFDPIFRDRDACAAVIDRRPDLLALVKAANDTKQYSDIESYPAILAGNNTQRLRSYVEKYRRSLEAFIENRGSPYAAWAPASDVECTPDFFEHIRSLNIPSVSPDHPGILIDRLGRFSDDAKLKSRVDGIFKKTAQTFLVNTSGSGKTRLSFEGLCQHWGFYFALAQDTNRLGSRDSADAVRRGDLELEWTPPPFESPSFWPALKKNIDILDKRLSRVVLGRLLIFHLYSEIIGTQEITEEHKRKWLLLQLRPRLEGHAESDIFHVLQISIDKLANAEVEDLIAVMLSKLRKIYGPEFHLFYVIDEAQVSSHADTWAFQRDGERYPLLQEIIRALGARSRAHEVSFVIAGTDIPRSGFKNAPFARSIRWSSDTGGFDDEGEHRRYVSRFLTPTYVASPAGQMFLDRMWTWARGRHRTTDAILKALLRDGFHTPHRLLTDYVRTTTGYRPTDYEDENEPFRNPIYVWVGELPDLTSVQCEYLSLAVAIASDCCPARLCRTQAQQIIFHYLVTSRKIRNLSGTSTDLVSKGIGRFVDKDLDQVVMDEPLFIIKSAQSVCHHVVDEDSSVLTTPWLDSSFEVLREICSDLNPKSLATFIAFYLVRAFDSGSKISDVFSIHKDHKEVCKWADKKATLVQFSEANRSLTPFHESIAIMDTAYTLSDVESWLNRWETLQAPFCLTHTATPNLLFTLQLEDGEFIRVILRSVLSDEVLKDATLQEVVRRLDREHLLRDDGEDSAHHAAVVKTVFEGTRETERPFCVLRAVASFPALADINNISLPSKDAPIANLNTSSFKRFTSGIPASVLVEQIVKNVTAPTSGKRKRSAESPVSEPPPKSPKSPRIGPEASKSPIPRLTSKRGKRRAD
;
A
#
# COMPACT_ATOMS: atom_id res chain seq x y z
N MET A 1 -26.26 34.30 36.66
CA MET A 1 -24.91 33.70 36.54
C MET A 1 -23.79 34.74 36.62
N ALA A 2 -23.77 35.81 35.81
CA ALA A 2 -22.70 36.83 35.87
C ALA A 2 -22.60 37.63 37.20
N ALA A 3 -23.69 37.73 37.98
CA ALA A 3 -23.71 38.47 39.25
C ALA A 3 -23.12 37.70 40.45
N THR A 4 -22.96 36.38 40.34
CA THR A 4 -22.42 35.51 41.41
C THR A 4 -21.52 34.40 40.84
N PRO A 5 -20.40 34.75 40.16
CA PRO A 5 -19.59 33.78 39.41
C PRO A 5 -19.06 32.64 40.29
N ASP A 6 -18.76 32.94 41.56
CA ASP A 6 -18.10 32.02 42.48
C ASP A 6 -18.97 30.89 43.00
N ARG A 7 -20.30 31.00 42.84
CA ARG A 7 -21.26 30.00 43.33
C ARG A 7 -21.62 28.90 42.32
N PHE A 8 -21.31 29.10 41.04
CA PHE A 8 -21.61 28.14 40.00
C PHE A 8 -20.37 27.31 39.65
N ASP A 9 -20.60 26.04 39.27
CA ASP A 9 -19.57 25.18 38.70
C ASP A 9 -18.83 25.95 37.58
N PRO A 10 -17.49 25.90 37.52
CA PRO A 10 -16.71 26.59 36.50
C PRO A 10 -17.12 26.34 35.04
N ILE A 11 -17.91 25.31 34.73
CA ILE A 11 -18.51 25.11 33.40
C ILE A 11 -19.54 26.18 33.04
N PHE A 12 -20.33 26.68 34.00
CA PHE A 12 -21.34 27.71 33.79
C PHE A 12 -20.76 29.14 33.69
N ARG A 13 -19.43 29.27 33.82
CA ARG A 13 -18.70 30.53 33.59
C ARG A 13 -18.26 30.69 32.14
N ASP A 14 -18.19 29.59 31.40
CA ASP A 14 -17.91 29.59 29.96
C ASP A 14 -19.24 29.67 29.21
N ARG A 15 -19.46 30.76 28.47
CA ARG A 15 -20.73 31.04 27.79
C ARG A 15 -21.09 29.95 26.78
N ASP A 16 -20.11 29.40 26.08
CA ASP A 16 -20.33 28.45 24.99
C ASP A 16 -20.61 27.05 25.54
N ALA A 17 -19.89 26.64 26.58
CA ALA A 17 -20.19 25.41 27.32
C ALA A 17 -21.58 25.47 27.96
N CYS A 18 -21.92 26.62 28.55
CA CYS A 18 -23.23 26.84 29.17
C CYS A 18 -24.36 26.79 28.12
N ALA A 19 -24.19 27.41 26.96
CA ALA A 19 -25.13 27.33 25.86
C ALA A 19 -25.31 25.89 25.34
N ALA A 20 -24.20 25.15 25.18
CA ALA A 20 -24.23 23.76 24.73
C ALA A 20 -24.97 22.82 25.71
N VAL A 21 -24.80 23.01 27.02
CA VAL A 21 -25.53 22.23 28.05
C VAL A 21 -27.02 22.59 28.04
N ILE A 22 -27.35 23.87 27.96
CA ILE A 22 -28.74 24.37 27.93
C ILE A 22 -29.49 23.84 26.69
N ASP A 23 -28.86 23.83 25.51
CA ASP A 23 -29.45 23.29 24.28
C ASP A 23 -29.77 21.80 24.38
N ARG A 24 -29.00 21.04 25.18
CA ARG A 24 -29.18 19.58 25.35
C ARG A 24 -30.14 19.23 26.49
N ARG A 25 -30.37 20.15 27.42
CA ARG A 25 -31.14 19.95 28.66
C ARG A 25 -32.32 20.91 28.69
N PRO A 26 -33.43 20.59 27.99
CA PRO A 26 -34.62 21.44 27.99
C PRO A 26 -35.21 21.59 29.40
N ASP A 27 -34.99 20.60 30.28
CA ASP A 27 -35.30 20.68 31.71
C ASP A 27 -34.47 21.75 32.43
N LEU A 28 -33.16 21.82 32.17
CA LEU A 28 -32.30 22.89 32.70
C LEU A 28 -32.67 24.24 32.11
N LEU A 29 -32.96 24.33 30.81
CA LEU A 29 -33.43 25.57 30.19
C LEU A 29 -34.73 26.07 30.84
N ALA A 30 -35.69 25.17 31.06
CA ALA A 30 -36.94 25.48 31.74
C ALA A 30 -36.68 25.97 33.17
N LEU A 31 -35.76 25.32 33.89
CA LEU A 31 -35.35 25.73 35.23
C LEU A 31 -34.66 27.10 35.25
N VAL A 32 -33.73 27.34 34.31
CA VAL A 32 -33.02 28.63 34.17
C VAL A 32 -34.01 29.74 33.84
N LYS A 33 -34.99 29.49 32.97
CA LYS A 33 -36.08 30.43 32.66
C LYS A 33 -36.92 30.71 33.90
N ALA A 34 -37.41 29.67 34.58
CA ALA A 34 -38.23 29.79 35.78
C ALA A 34 -37.50 30.56 36.90
N ALA A 35 -36.22 30.23 37.15
CA ALA A 35 -35.37 30.91 38.11
C ALA A 35 -35.12 32.38 37.73
N ASN A 36 -34.97 32.67 36.43
CA ASN A 36 -34.80 34.04 35.95
C ASN A 36 -36.08 34.88 36.06
N ASP A 37 -37.24 34.27 35.83
CA ASP A 37 -38.55 34.92 35.91
C ASP A 37 -38.93 35.20 37.37
N THR A 38 -38.64 34.28 38.27
CA THR A 38 -38.91 34.39 39.72
C THR A 38 -37.81 35.11 40.50
N LYS A 39 -36.65 35.36 39.88
CA LYS A 39 -35.42 35.81 40.53
C LYS A 39 -34.93 34.88 41.66
N GLN A 40 -35.40 33.63 41.69
CA GLN A 40 -34.96 32.59 42.64
C GLN A 40 -33.96 31.66 41.97
N TYR A 41 -32.66 31.94 42.16
CA TYR A 41 -31.58 31.16 41.56
C TYR A 41 -31.13 29.97 42.42
N SER A 42 -31.67 29.81 43.63
CA SER A 42 -31.40 28.68 44.53
C SER A 42 -31.73 27.33 43.89
N ASP A 43 -32.73 27.30 43.01
CA ASP A 43 -33.16 26.08 42.33
C ASP A 43 -32.14 25.66 41.25
N ILE A 44 -31.42 26.61 40.66
CA ILE A 44 -30.27 26.32 39.78
C ILE A 44 -29.07 25.84 40.61
N GLU A 45 -28.84 26.45 41.79
CA GLU A 45 -27.76 26.05 42.71
C GLU A 45 -27.98 24.64 43.30
N SER A 46 -29.24 24.25 43.49
CA SER A 46 -29.66 22.92 43.96
C SER A 46 -29.97 21.93 42.84
N TYR A 47 -30.01 22.40 41.59
CA TYR A 47 -30.10 21.52 40.43
C TYR A 47 -28.97 20.52 40.53
N PRO A 48 -29.23 19.20 40.39
CA PRO A 48 -28.21 18.18 40.60
C PRO A 48 -27.00 18.61 39.78
N ALA A 49 -25.94 19.06 40.46
CA ALA A 49 -24.73 19.39 39.76
C ALA A 49 -24.44 18.14 38.94
N ILE A 50 -24.19 18.28 37.65
CA ILE A 50 -23.98 17.15 36.74
C ILE A 50 -22.94 16.15 37.33
N LEU A 51 -22.12 16.64 38.27
CA LEU A 51 -21.12 15.90 39.04
C LEU A 51 -21.53 15.34 40.42
N ALA A 52 -22.66 15.73 41.00
CA ALA A 52 -23.08 15.37 42.37
C ALA A 52 -23.98 14.11 42.46
N GLY A 53 -24.38 13.53 41.33
CA GLY A 53 -25.12 12.26 41.34
C GLY A 53 -24.29 11.14 41.96
N ASN A 54 -24.94 10.23 42.71
CA ASN A 54 -24.29 9.06 43.33
C ASN A 54 -23.41 8.26 42.34
N ASN A 55 -23.81 8.19 41.07
CA ASN A 55 -23.04 7.50 40.04
C ASN A 55 -21.77 8.26 39.63
N THR A 56 -21.81 9.58 39.52
CA THR A 56 -20.63 10.39 39.23
C THR A 56 -19.63 10.38 40.38
N GLN A 57 -20.11 10.41 41.63
CA GLN A 57 -19.25 10.24 42.81
C GLN A 57 -18.59 8.84 42.84
N ARG A 58 -19.34 7.79 42.49
CA ARG A 58 -18.79 6.43 42.32
C ARG A 58 -17.73 6.39 41.21
N LEU A 59 -17.99 7.02 40.07
CA LEU A 59 -17.04 7.08 38.95
C LEU A 59 -15.77 7.83 39.34
N ARG A 60 -15.90 8.96 40.02
CA ARG A 60 -14.76 9.72 40.56
C ARG A 60 -13.96 8.88 41.55
N SER A 61 -14.64 8.25 42.50
CA SER A 61 -14.00 7.35 43.48
C SER A 61 -13.30 6.18 42.78
N TYR A 62 -13.85 5.69 41.67
CA TYR A 62 -13.27 4.62 40.89
C TYR A 62 -12.02 5.07 40.12
N VAL A 63 -12.07 6.22 39.44
CA VAL A 63 -10.90 6.81 38.76
C VAL A 63 -9.79 7.13 39.75
N GLU A 64 -10.15 7.67 40.92
CA GLU A 64 -9.21 8.04 41.98
C GLU A 64 -8.42 6.85 42.55
N LYS A 65 -8.96 5.62 42.48
CA LYS A 65 -8.22 4.40 42.86
C LYS A 65 -6.93 4.22 42.04
N TYR A 66 -6.92 4.71 40.80
CA TYR A 66 -5.76 4.61 39.92
C TYR A 66 -4.73 5.72 40.12
N ARG A 67 -5.01 6.75 40.94
CA ARG A 67 -4.12 7.91 41.11
C ARG A 67 -2.71 7.49 41.49
N ARG A 68 -2.55 6.68 42.56
CA ARG A 68 -1.23 6.24 43.04
C ARG A 68 -0.45 5.44 41.99
N SER A 69 -1.12 4.50 41.31
CA SER A 69 -0.46 3.72 40.26
C SER A 69 -0.10 4.58 39.04
N LEU A 70 -0.90 5.61 38.76
CA LEU A 70 -0.63 6.55 37.67
C LEU A 70 0.49 7.54 38.03
N GLU A 71 0.56 8.01 39.28
CA GLU A 71 1.69 8.77 39.83
C GLU A 71 2.98 7.96 39.69
N ALA A 72 3.00 6.71 40.17
CA ALA A 72 4.15 5.82 40.01
C ALA A 72 4.55 5.62 38.54
N PHE A 73 3.57 5.44 37.65
CA PHE A 73 3.80 5.31 36.21
C PHE A 73 4.41 6.58 35.59
N ILE A 74 3.93 7.77 35.99
CA ILE A 74 4.42 9.05 35.51
C ILE A 74 5.82 9.35 36.06
N GLU A 75 6.07 9.06 37.33
CA GLU A 75 7.34 9.31 38.01
C GLU A 75 8.45 8.36 37.54
N ASN A 76 8.10 7.16 37.08
CA ASN A 76 9.06 6.20 36.55
C ASN A 76 9.83 6.81 35.36
N ARG A 77 11.11 7.13 35.56
CA ARG A 77 11.97 7.72 34.52
C ARG A 77 12.32 6.75 33.39
N GLY A 78 12.11 5.44 33.60
CA GLY A 78 12.35 4.39 32.62
C GLY A 78 11.18 4.17 31.68
N SER A 79 11.31 3.13 30.85
CA SER A 79 10.17 2.60 30.12
C SER A 79 9.19 1.96 31.11
N PRO A 80 7.87 2.20 30.98
CA PRO A 80 6.88 1.47 31.77
C PRO A 80 6.79 -0.02 31.38
N TYR A 81 7.41 -0.41 30.27
CA TYR A 81 7.57 -1.79 29.87
C TYR A 81 8.87 -2.32 30.46
N ALA A 82 8.81 -3.52 31.03
CA ALA A 82 10.02 -4.26 31.35
C ALA A 82 10.90 -4.39 30.11
N ALA A 83 12.22 -4.31 30.28
CA ALA A 83 13.13 -4.65 29.20
C ALA A 83 12.94 -6.14 28.86
N TRP A 84 12.77 -6.43 27.58
CA TRP A 84 12.78 -7.79 27.07
C TRP A 84 14.17 -8.39 27.24
N ALA A 85 14.18 -9.65 27.65
CA ALA A 85 15.38 -10.46 27.71
C ALA A 85 15.09 -11.79 27.00
N PRO A 86 16.11 -12.39 26.34
CA PRO A 86 16.00 -13.75 25.84
C PRO A 86 15.65 -14.72 26.97
N ALA A 87 14.99 -15.83 26.63
CA ALA A 87 14.69 -16.88 27.60
C ALA A 87 15.99 -17.46 28.19
N SER A 88 15.94 -17.89 29.45
CA SER A 88 17.14 -18.30 30.22
C SER A 88 17.82 -19.56 29.70
N ASP A 89 17.10 -20.35 28.89
CA ASP A 89 17.54 -21.59 28.25
C ASP A 89 18.23 -21.36 26.90
N VAL A 90 18.23 -20.13 26.38
CA VAL A 90 18.88 -19.80 25.10
C VAL A 90 20.40 -19.66 25.34
N GLU A 91 21.19 -20.61 24.81
CA GLU A 91 22.66 -20.70 24.98
C GLU A 91 23.45 -19.58 24.25
N CYS A 92 23.31 -18.32 24.65
CA CYS A 92 23.99 -17.22 23.95
C CYS A 92 25.37 -16.88 24.53
N THR A 93 26.17 -16.18 23.72
CA THR A 93 27.41 -15.55 24.21
C THR A 93 27.10 -14.43 25.23
N PRO A 94 27.99 -14.16 26.21
CA PRO A 94 27.82 -13.04 27.15
C PRO A 94 27.71 -11.67 26.46
N ASP A 95 28.48 -11.47 25.37
CA ASP A 95 28.45 -10.25 24.54
C ASP A 95 27.06 -9.99 23.97
N PHE A 96 26.38 -11.04 23.49
CA PHE A 96 25.00 -10.92 23.04
C PHE A 96 24.06 -10.46 24.16
N PHE A 97 24.10 -11.10 25.32
CA PHE A 97 23.23 -10.73 26.44
C PHE A 97 23.47 -9.30 26.91
N GLU A 98 24.73 -8.87 27.00
CA GLU A 98 25.09 -7.50 27.37
C GLU A 98 24.57 -6.49 26.33
N HIS A 99 24.79 -6.78 25.05
CA HIS A 99 24.28 -5.94 23.95
C HIS A 99 22.76 -5.83 23.99
N ILE A 100 22.02 -6.94 24.04
CA ILE A 100 20.55 -6.93 24.06
C ILE A 100 20.01 -6.19 25.28
N ARG A 101 20.60 -6.37 26.47
CA ARG A 101 20.22 -5.59 27.66
C ARG A 101 20.47 -4.10 27.44
N SER A 102 21.57 -3.72 26.80
CA SER A 102 21.90 -2.32 26.52
C SER A 102 20.87 -1.63 25.61
N LEU A 103 20.24 -2.40 24.70
CA LEU A 103 19.20 -1.88 23.80
C LEU A 103 17.92 -1.48 24.55
N ASN A 104 17.66 -2.05 25.74
CA ASN A 104 16.45 -1.80 26.53
C ASN A 104 15.16 -1.98 25.71
N ILE A 105 15.10 -3.02 24.85
CA ILE A 105 13.95 -3.31 24.00
C ILE A 105 12.74 -3.55 24.91
N PRO A 106 11.58 -2.86 24.72
CA PRO A 106 10.40 -3.11 25.53
C PRO A 106 9.87 -4.54 25.38
N SER A 107 9.45 -5.18 26.47
CA SER A 107 8.75 -6.47 26.44
C SER A 107 7.23 -6.26 26.33
N VAL A 108 6.63 -6.72 25.24
CA VAL A 108 5.17 -6.76 25.08
C VAL A 108 4.57 -7.96 25.80
N SER A 109 5.27 -9.10 25.72
CA SER A 109 5.07 -10.30 26.54
C SER A 109 6.45 -10.93 26.82
N PRO A 110 6.56 -11.89 27.77
CA PRO A 110 7.85 -12.54 28.08
C PRO A 110 8.60 -12.98 26.82
N ASP A 111 7.87 -13.56 25.86
CA ASP A 111 8.47 -14.09 24.64
C ASP A 111 8.50 -13.08 23.49
N HIS A 112 7.80 -11.93 23.56
CA HIS A 112 7.70 -11.01 22.42
C HIS A 112 8.50 -9.70 22.64
N PRO A 113 9.65 -9.54 21.94
CA PRO A 113 10.34 -8.27 21.90
C PRO A 113 9.49 -7.22 21.15
N GLY A 114 9.24 -6.10 21.82
CA GLY A 114 8.43 -4.98 21.37
C GLY A 114 9.17 -4.05 20.43
N ILE A 115 9.74 -4.57 19.34
CA ILE A 115 10.49 -3.77 18.35
C ILE A 115 9.61 -2.63 17.78
N LEU A 116 8.31 -2.84 17.62
CA LEU A 116 7.37 -1.79 17.17
C LEU A 116 7.33 -0.58 18.11
N ILE A 117 7.62 -0.74 19.40
CA ILE A 117 7.67 0.35 20.39
C ILE A 117 9.11 0.64 20.88
N ASP A 118 10.11 -0.03 20.30
CA ASP A 118 11.53 0.26 20.53
C ASP A 118 11.83 1.72 20.18
N ARG A 119 12.49 2.44 21.10
CA ARG A 119 12.84 3.87 20.94
C ARG A 119 11.68 4.76 20.49
N LEU A 120 10.45 4.46 20.93
CA LEU A 120 9.28 5.26 20.57
C LEU A 120 9.45 6.72 21.01
N GLY A 121 9.05 7.68 20.16
CA GLY A 121 9.17 9.11 20.41
C GLY A 121 10.52 9.71 20.01
N ARG A 122 11.35 8.98 19.27
CA ARG A 122 12.69 9.41 18.81
C ARG A 122 12.73 9.81 17.34
N PHE A 123 11.60 9.82 16.64
CA PHE A 123 11.56 10.24 15.23
C PHE A 123 11.90 11.72 15.04
N SER A 124 11.79 12.53 16.09
CA SER A 124 12.22 13.93 16.10
C SER A 124 13.72 14.10 15.80
N ASP A 125 14.53 13.07 16.03
CA ASP A 125 15.97 13.06 15.76
C ASP A 125 16.30 12.82 14.27
N ASP A 126 15.32 12.38 13.45
CA ASP A 126 15.48 12.11 12.02
C ASP A 126 14.55 13.03 11.20
N ALA A 127 15.15 13.95 10.44
CA ALA A 127 14.41 14.98 9.71
C ALA A 127 13.40 14.41 8.70
N LYS A 128 13.71 13.26 8.07
CA LYS A 128 12.83 12.61 7.09
C LYS A 128 11.62 12.02 7.80
N LEU A 129 11.82 11.31 8.90
CA LEU A 129 10.74 10.72 9.69
C LEU A 129 9.88 11.79 10.37
N LYS A 130 10.49 12.85 10.90
CA LYS A 130 9.77 14.01 11.44
C LYS A 130 8.87 14.66 10.39
N SER A 131 9.39 14.92 9.19
CA SER A 131 8.61 15.51 8.10
C SER A 131 7.41 14.64 7.71
N ARG A 132 7.52 13.31 7.79
CA ARG A 132 6.40 12.40 7.53
C ARG A 132 5.32 12.52 8.61
N VAL A 133 5.72 12.49 9.87
CA VAL A 133 4.80 12.65 11.01
C VAL A 133 4.08 14.01 10.93
N ASP A 134 4.81 15.09 10.69
CA ASP A 134 4.25 16.43 10.50
C ASP A 134 3.31 16.50 9.29
N GLY A 135 3.59 15.70 8.25
CA GLY A 135 2.75 15.53 7.08
C GLY A 135 1.41 14.85 7.43
N ILE A 136 1.41 13.90 8.36
CA ILE A 136 0.24 13.11 8.76
C ILE A 136 -0.62 13.84 9.79
N PHE A 137 0.00 14.45 10.81
CA PHE A 137 -0.69 15.10 11.93
C PHE A 137 -0.94 16.59 11.64
N LYS A 138 -2.04 16.90 10.94
CA LYS A 138 -2.46 18.27 10.63
C LYS A 138 -3.69 18.68 11.44
N LYS A 139 -3.61 19.80 12.16
CA LYS A 139 -4.74 20.36 12.93
C LYS A 139 -5.93 20.82 12.05
N THR A 140 -5.66 21.09 10.78
CA THR A 140 -6.62 21.69 9.84
C THR A 140 -7.31 20.68 8.94
N ALA A 141 -6.88 19.42 8.94
CA ALA A 141 -7.32 18.40 7.99
C ALA A 141 -7.49 17.05 8.68
N GLN A 142 -8.36 16.21 8.11
CA GLN A 142 -8.47 14.81 8.50
C GLN A 142 -7.57 13.97 7.58
N THR A 143 -6.64 13.21 8.14
CA THR A 143 -5.70 12.42 7.36
C THR A 143 -6.12 10.96 7.31
N PHE A 144 -6.35 10.44 6.11
CA PHE A 144 -6.47 9.01 5.84
C PHE A 144 -5.11 8.47 5.44
N LEU A 145 -4.47 7.75 6.36
CA LEU A 145 -3.17 7.10 6.16
C LEU A 145 -3.39 5.69 5.62
N VAL A 146 -3.30 5.51 4.30
CA VAL A 146 -3.61 4.25 3.63
C VAL A 146 -2.39 3.72 2.92
N ASN A 147 -1.99 2.50 3.28
CA ASN A 147 -0.98 1.72 2.58
C ASN A 147 -1.12 0.26 3.03
N THR A 148 -0.40 -0.64 2.37
CA THR A 148 -0.41 -2.07 2.62
C THR A 148 -0.10 -2.44 4.08
N SER A 149 -0.45 -3.66 4.47
CA SER A 149 -0.17 -4.21 5.79
C SER A 149 1.34 -4.23 6.06
N GLY A 150 1.80 -3.83 7.25
CA GLY A 150 3.23 -3.84 7.60
C GLY A 150 4.09 -2.70 7.05
N SER A 151 3.47 -1.73 6.37
CA SER A 151 4.14 -0.55 5.79
C SER A 151 4.63 0.51 6.79
N GLY A 152 4.29 0.40 8.08
CA GLY A 152 4.72 1.36 9.13
C GLY A 152 3.67 2.35 9.61
N LYS A 153 2.41 2.25 9.12
CA LYS A 153 1.30 3.11 9.55
C LYS A 153 1.17 3.25 11.07
N THR A 154 1.07 2.12 11.77
CA THR A 154 0.93 2.06 13.23
C THR A 154 2.12 2.72 13.96
N ARG A 155 3.35 2.51 13.48
CA ARG A 155 4.52 3.18 14.06
C ARG A 155 4.46 4.70 13.91
N LEU A 156 4.08 5.21 12.74
CA LEU A 156 3.94 6.65 12.50
C LEU A 156 2.80 7.26 13.32
N SER A 157 1.69 6.54 13.46
CA SER A 157 0.60 6.88 14.37
C SER A 157 1.08 7.04 15.81
N PHE A 158 1.92 6.12 16.29
CA PHE A 158 2.51 6.20 17.62
C PHE A 158 3.47 7.37 17.77
N GLU A 159 4.34 7.59 16.78
CA GLU A 159 5.32 8.68 16.80
C GLU A 159 4.64 10.05 16.78
N GLY A 160 3.55 10.22 16.02
CA GLY A 160 2.76 11.45 16.07
C GLY A 160 2.02 11.67 17.38
N LEU A 161 1.57 10.60 18.05
CA LEU A 161 1.01 10.69 19.41
C LEU A 161 2.06 10.89 20.51
N CYS A 162 3.35 10.69 20.21
CA CYS A 162 4.43 11.18 21.08
C CYS A 162 4.63 12.70 20.92
N GLN A 163 4.26 13.27 19.77
CA GLN A 163 4.41 14.69 19.44
C GLN A 163 3.17 15.53 19.73
N HIS A 164 2.01 14.90 19.75
CA HIS A 164 0.73 15.56 19.96
C HIS A 164 -0.12 14.84 20.99
N TRP A 165 -0.91 15.60 21.76
CA TRP A 165 -1.92 15.00 22.62
C TRP A 165 -2.99 14.33 21.78
N GLY A 166 -3.39 13.13 22.18
CA GLY A 166 -4.40 12.40 21.43
C GLY A 166 -4.77 11.05 22.02
N PHE A 167 -5.79 10.46 21.40
CA PHE A 167 -6.32 9.16 21.76
C PHE A 167 -6.13 8.16 20.63
N TYR A 168 -5.64 6.96 20.98
CA TYR A 168 -5.38 5.87 20.04
C TYR A 168 -6.47 4.79 20.10
N PHE A 169 -7.34 4.75 19.09
CA PHE A 169 -8.45 3.80 18.97
C PHE A 169 -8.06 2.69 18.01
N ALA A 170 -7.73 1.50 18.53
CA ALA A 170 -7.52 0.31 17.72
C ALA A 170 -8.87 -0.38 17.49
N LEU A 171 -9.35 -0.42 16.24
CA LEU A 171 -10.58 -1.14 15.90
C LEU A 171 -10.35 -2.66 15.80
N ALA A 172 -9.08 -3.07 15.74
CA ALA A 172 -8.64 -4.43 15.97
C ALA A 172 -7.38 -4.53 16.79
N GLN A 173 -7.32 -5.56 17.64
CA GLN A 173 -6.05 -6.01 18.19
C GLN A 173 -5.33 -6.82 17.11
N ASP A 174 -4.13 -6.36 16.77
CA ASP A 174 -3.18 -7.10 15.94
C ASP A 174 -2.45 -8.18 16.75
N THR A 175 -1.48 -8.88 16.15
CA THR A 175 -0.69 -9.89 16.86
C THR A 175 0.23 -9.33 17.93
N ASN A 176 0.58 -8.03 17.84
CA ASN A 176 1.32 -7.35 18.89
C ASN A 176 0.45 -7.11 20.14
N ARG A 177 -0.88 -7.27 20.06
CA ARG A 177 -1.82 -7.08 21.18
C ARG A 177 -1.68 -5.70 21.84
N LEU A 178 -1.25 -4.70 21.07
CA LEU A 178 -1.13 -3.33 21.54
C LEU A 178 -2.46 -2.61 21.37
N GLY A 179 -2.76 -1.75 22.33
CA GLY A 179 -4.00 -0.97 22.36
C GLY A 179 -5.05 -1.56 23.28
N SER A 180 -5.77 -0.66 23.93
CA SER A 180 -6.96 -0.97 24.71
C SER A 180 -8.04 -1.68 23.87
N ARG A 181 -8.75 -2.61 24.51
CA ARG A 181 -9.87 -3.34 23.90
C ARG A 181 -11.15 -2.53 23.83
N ASP A 182 -11.26 -1.45 24.60
CA ASP A 182 -12.46 -0.60 24.71
C ASP A 182 -13.09 -0.23 23.36
N SER A 183 -12.27 0.10 22.37
CA SER A 183 -12.70 0.61 21.07
C SER A 183 -13.16 -0.51 20.15
N ALA A 184 -12.35 -1.57 20.03
CA ALA A 184 -12.72 -2.78 19.30
C ALA A 184 -14.00 -3.39 19.90
N ASP A 185 -14.10 -3.45 21.22
CA ASP A 185 -15.28 -3.95 21.94
C ASP A 185 -16.48 -3.03 21.74
N ALA A 186 -16.32 -1.71 21.76
CA ALA A 186 -17.45 -0.80 21.49
C ALA A 186 -18.02 -0.99 20.07
N VAL A 187 -17.17 -1.31 19.10
CA VAL A 187 -17.58 -1.55 17.72
C VAL A 187 -18.10 -2.99 17.52
N ARG A 188 -17.48 -3.99 18.16
CA ARG A 188 -17.76 -5.43 17.92
C ARG A 188 -18.60 -6.14 18.97
N ARG A 189 -18.75 -5.64 20.20
CA ARG A 189 -19.35 -6.44 21.29
C ARG A 189 -20.77 -6.86 20.96
N GLY A 190 -20.89 -8.19 20.90
CA GLY A 190 -22.08 -9.02 20.95
C GLY A 190 -21.92 -10.19 19.98
N ASP A 191 -22.22 -11.41 20.42
CA ASP A 191 -22.56 -12.59 19.60
C ASP A 191 -23.83 -12.33 18.73
N LEU A 192 -23.92 -11.14 18.15
CA LEU A 192 -25.14 -10.56 17.60
C LEU A 192 -24.81 -9.94 16.23
N GLU A 193 -24.80 -10.81 15.23
CA GLU A 193 -25.44 -10.50 13.94
C GLU A 193 -26.91 -10.00 14.12
N LEU A 194 -27.44 -10.07 15.36
CA LEU A 194 -28.79 -9.73 15.79
C LEU A 194 -28.98 -8.28 16.31
N GLU A 195 -27.93 -7.50 16.59
CA GLU A 195 -28.12 -6.16 17.21
C GLU A 195 -28.23 -5.03 16.19
N TRP A 196 -27.39 -5.05 15.15
CA TRP A 196 -27.58 -4.20 13.98
C TRP A 196 -28.81 -4.68 13.25
N THR A 197 -29.85 -3.86 13.19
CA THR A 197 -31.01 -4.20 12.38
C THR A 197 -30.73 -3.64 10.99
N PRO A 198 -30.54 -4.46 9.93
CA PRO A 198 -30.48 -3.97 8.55
C PRO A 198 -31.92 -3.83 8.03
N PRO A 199 -32.55 -2.65 8.11
CA PRO A 199 -33.89 -2.51 7.58
C PRO A 199 -33.90 -2.65 6.04
N PRO A 200 -34.94 -3.23 5.44
CA PRO A 200 -35.18 -3.09 4.01
C PRO A 200 -35.33 -1.60 3.69
N PHE A 201 -34.63 -1.11 2.66
CA PHE A 201 -34.63 0.32 2.28
C PHE A 201 -36.03 0.89 2.05
N GLU A 202 -36.92 0.08 1.49
CA GLU A 202 -38.31 0.45 1.19
C GLU A 202 -39.26 0.30 2.39
N SER A 203 -38.75 -0.20 3.53
CA SER A 203 -39.56 -0.40 4.72
C SER A 203 -39.76 0.92 5.47
N PRO A 204 -40.99 1.22 5.94
CA PRO A 204 -41.23 2.31 6.89
C PRO A 204 -40.39 2.19 8.18
N SER A 205 -39.90 1.00 8.50
CA SER A 205 -39.00 0.74 9.65
C SER A 205 -37.55 1.17 9.42
N PHE A 206 -37.18 1.60 8.21
CA PHE A 206 -35.82 1.98 7.85
C PHE A 206 -35.23 3.08 8.72
N TRP A 207 -35.89 4.24 8.77
CA TRP A 207 -35.38 5.37 9.55
C TRP A 207 -35.32 5.08 11.06
N PRO A 208 -36.33 4.45 11.69
CA PRO A 208 -36.23 4.01 13.08
C PRO A 208 -35.06 3.05 13.35
N ALA A 209 -34.84 2.06 12.48
CA ALA A 209 -33.76 1.08 12.64
C ALA A 209 -32.37 1.71 12.45
N LEU A 210 -32.20 2.54 11.40
CA LEU A 210 -30.97 3.31 11.20
C LEU A 210 -30.68 4.21 12.41
N LYS A 211 -31.69 4.94 12.89
CA LYS A 211 -31.54 5.80 14.07
C LYS A 211 -31.14 4.97 15.29
N LYS A 212 -31.77 3.82 15.52
CA LYS A 212 -31.40 2.90 16.60
C LYS A 212 -29.94 2.44 16.48
N ASN A 213 -29.47 2.06 15.29
CA ASN A 213 -28.08 1.64 15.07
C ASN A 213 -27.11 2.80 15.37
N ILE A 214 -27.43 4.00 14.87
CA ILE A 214 -26.65 5.21 15.16
C ILE A 214 -26.62 5.46 16.67
N ASP A 215 -27.78 5.44 17.34
CA ASP A 215 -27.89 5.69 18.78
C ASP A 215 -27.11 4.65 19.61
N ILE A 216 -27.05 3.39 19.18
CA ILE A 216 -26.23 2.34 19.83
C ILE A 216 -24.75 2.65 19.68
N LEU A 217 -24.30 2.92 18.46
CA LEU A 217 -22.89 3.23 18.18
C LEU A 217 -22.45 4.48 18.94
N ASP A 218 -23.26 5.52 18.85
CA ASP A 218 -23.12 6.80 19.54
C ASP A 218 -22.98 6.55 21.06
N LYS A 219 -23.96 5.86 21.66
CA LYS A 219 -23.96 5.46 23.07
C LYS A 219 -22.64 4.78 23.48
N ARG A 220 -22.17 3.81 22.70
CA ARG A 220 -20.98 3.01 23.03
C ARG A 220 -19.70 3.83 22.91
N LEU A 221 -19.54 4.61 21.83
CA LEU A 221 -18.34 5.43 21.61
C LEU A 221 -18.24 6.60 22.59
N SER A 222 -19.35 7.19 23.06
CA SER A 222 -19.30 8.19 24.14
C SER A 222 -18.63 7.65 25.39
N ARG A 223 -18.90 6.40 25.74
CA ARG A 223 -18.38 5.78 26.96
C ARG A 223 -16.89 5.52 26.87
N VAL A 224 -16.42 5.10 25.69
CA VAL A 224 -15.00 4.97 25.36
C VAL A 224 -14.30 6.32 25.50
N VAL A 225 -14.84 7.36 24.84
CA VAL A 225 -14.26 8.72 24.89
C VAL A 225 -14.25 9.26 26.33
N LEU A 226 -15.36 9.13 27.07
CA LEU A 226 -15.43 9.58 28.46
C LEU A 226 -14.43 8.83 29.34
N GLY A 227 -14.33 7.50 29.20
CA GLY A 227 -13.37 6.71 29.95
C GLY A 227 -11.94 7.20 29.76
N ARG A 228 -11.55 7.45 28.50
CA ARG A 228 -10.23 7.99 28.15
C ARG A 228 -10.03 9.41 28.68
N LEU A 229 -11.04 10.29 28.57
CA LEU A 229 -10.97 11.65 29.10
C LEU A 229 -10.82 11.71 30.62
N LEU A 230 -11.48 10.82 31.35
CA LEU A 230 -11.38 10.75 32.81
C LEU A 230 -9.96 10.39 33.25
N ILE A 231 -9.38 9.34 32.66
CA ILE A 231 -8.00 8.93 32.95
C ILE A 231 -7.01 9.99 32.44
N PHE A 232 -7.24 10.58 31.27
CA PHE A 232 -6.36 11.63 30.73
C PHE A 232 -6.38 12.91 31.57
N HIS A 233 -7.52 13.27 32.14
CA HIS A 233 -7.60 14.39 33.06
C HIS A 233 -6.88 14.10 34.37
N LEU A 234 -7.06 12.90 34.95
CA LEU A 234 -6.29 12.49 36.12
C LEU A 234 -4.78 12.51 35.83
N TYR A 235 -4.37 12.00 34.67
CA TYR A 235 -2.99 12.09 34.18
C TYR A 235 -2.51 13.55 34.12
N SER A 236 -3.34 14.44 33.57
CA SER A 236 -3.05 15.87 33.44
C SER A 236 -2.98 16.60 34.79
N GLU A 237 -3.78 16.19 35.78
CA GLU A 237 -3.71 16.71 37.14
C GLU A 237 -2.41 16.30 37.83
N ILE A 238 -1.97 15.05 37.66
CA ILE A 238 -0.76 14.51 38.30
C ILE A 238 0.50 15.18 37.74
N ILE A 239 0.61 15.33 36.41
CA ILE A 239 1.74 16.09 35.83
C ILE A 239 1.71 17.57 36.26
N GLY A 240 0.53 18.08 36.62
CA GLY A 240 0.33 19.44 37.12
C GLY A 240 0.69 20.52 36.10
N THR A 241 1.16 21.66 36.60
CA THR A 241 1.61 22.81 35.79
C THR A 241 3.06 22.68 35.34
N GLN A 242 3.65 21.48 35.38
CA GLN A 242 5.02 21.27 34.91
C GLN A 242 5.13 21.57 33.42
N GLU A 243 6.34 21.87 32.96
CA GLU A 243 6.61 21.99 31.53
C GLU A 243 6.26 20.66 30.84
N ILE A 244 5.30 20.72 29.92
CA ILE A 244 4.83 19.54 29.20
C ILE A 244 5.91 19.13 28.19
N THR A 245 6.52 17.99 28.44
CA THR A 245 7.53 17.41 27.55
C THR A 245 6.92 16.35 26.63
N GLU A 246 7.66 16.00 25.58
CA GLU A 246 7.35 14.86 24.70
C GLU A 246 7.31 13.53 25.46
N GLU A 247 8.06 13.43 26.57
CA GLU A 247 8.05 12.25 27.44
C GLU A 247 6.69 12.06 28.12
N HIS A 248 6.01 13.15 28.51
CA HIS A 248 4.66 13.06 29.05
C HIS A 248 3.66 12.54 28.01
N LYS A 249 3.79 12.95 26.75
CA LYS A 249 2.93 12.47 25.65
C LYS A 249 3.25 11.02 25.31
N ARG A 250 4.53 10.65 25.27
CA ARG A 250 4.99 9.26 25.09
C ARG A 250 4.42 8.34 26.15
N LYS A 251 4.52 8.69 27.43
CA LYS A 251 3.94 7.92 28.55
C LYS A 251 2.43 7.80 28.46
N TRP A 252 1.74 8.87 28.09
CA TRP A 252 0.30 8.84 27.84
C TRP A 252 -0.06 7.84 26.73
N LEU A 253 0.68 7.83 25.62
CA LEU A 253 0.49 6.84 24.57
C LEU A 253 0.77 5.42 25.07
N LEU A 254 1.89 5.19 25.76
CA LEU A 254 2.25 3.87 26.29
C LEU A 254 1.17 3.29 27.21
N LEU A 255 0.52 4.13 28.02
CA LEU A 255 -0.64 3.74 28.81
C LEU A 255 -1.82 3.28 27.94
N GLN A 256 -2.07 3.93 26.78
CA GLN A 256 -3.12 3.50 25.86
C GLN A 256 -2.77 2.21 25.11
N LEU A 257 -1.49 1.95 24.86
CA LEU A 257 -1.00 0.74 24.21
C LEU A 257 -0.99 -0.46 25.15
N ARG A 258 -0.69 -0.26 26.43
CA ARG A 258 -0.78 -1.28 27.48
C ARG A 258 -1.53 -0.66 28.67
N PRO A 259 -2.87 -0.73 28.67
CA PRO A 259 -3.72 -0.07 29.67
C PRO A 259 -3.76 -0.81 31.01
N ARG A 260 -2.60 -1.22 31.49
CA ARG A 260 -2.39 -1.98 32.72
C ARG A 260 -1.43 -1.19 33.58
N LEU A 261 -1.87 -0.89 34.80
CA LEU A 261 -1.06 -0.22 35.81
C LEU A 261 -0.61 -1.22 36.87
N GLU A 262 0.47 -0.90 37.59
CA GLU A 262 0.95 -1.71 38.70
C GLU A 262 -0.16 -1.88 39.76
N GLY A 263 -0.30 -3.10 40.30
CA GLY A 263 -1.40 -3.49 41.19
C GLY A 263 -2.73 -3.82 40.47
N HIS A 264 -2.82 -3.54 39.17
CA HIS A 264 -3.99 -3.79 38.32
C HIS A 264 -3.61 -4.49 37.00
N ALA A 265 -2.54 -5.29 37.03
CA ALA A 265 -1.87 -5.81 35.84
C ALA A 265 -2.75 -6.68 34.92
N GLU A 266 -3.84 -7.25 35.44
CA GLU A 266 -4.74 -8.12 34.68
C GLU A 266 -5.86 -7.38 33.95
N SER A 267 -6.14 -6.13 34.31
CA SER A 267 -7.30 -5.40 33.79
C SER A 267 -6.90 -4.20 32.92
N ASP A 268 -7.50 -4.12 31.74
CA ASP A 268 -7.48 -2.92 30.90
C ASP A 268 -8.29 -1.81 31.58
N ILE A 269 -7.61 -0.76 32.06
CA ILE A 269 -8.24 0.32 32.84
C ILE A 269 -9.35 1.04 32.08
N PHE A 270 -9.22 1.23 30.76
CA PHE A 270 -10.24 1.92 29.96
C PHE A 270 -11.44 1.00 29.77
N HIS A 271 -11.17 -0.28 29.54
CA HIS A 271 -12.21 -1.29 29.40
C HIS A 271 -13.05 -1.45 30.67
N VAL A 272 -12.42 -1.57 31.84
CA VAL A 272 -13.19 -1.71 33.10
C VAL A 272 -13.91 -0.41 33.46
N LEU A 273 -13.33 0.74 33.13
CA LEU A 273 -13.98 2.03 33.31
C LEU A 273 -15.23 2.14 32.41
N GLN A 274 -15.17 1.67 31.17
CA GLN A 274 -16.32 1.62 30.26
C GLN A 274 -17.51 0.86 30.87
N ILE A 275 -17.28 -0.32 31.47
CA ILE A 275 -18.31 -1.10 32.18
C ILE A 275 -18.95 -0.30 33.33
N SER A 276 -18.17 0.54 33.99
CA SER A 276 -18.68 1.41 35.07
C SER A 276 -19.51 2.57 34.51
N ILE A 277 -19.07 3.17 33.40
CA ILE A 277 -19.77 4.24 32.69
C ILE A 277 -21.06 3.73 32.04
N ASP A 278 -21.17 2.45 31.70
CA ASP A 278 -22.38 1.86 31.11
C ASP A 278 -23.64 2.07 31.97
N LYS A 279 -23.46 2.27 33.27
CA LYS A 279 -24.52 2.54 34.24
C LYS A 279 -25.06 3.98 34.20
N LEU A 280 -24.39 4.88 33.47
CA LEU A 280 -24.80 6.27 33.31
C LEU A 280 -25.80 6.46 32.17
N ALA A 281 -26.68 7.44 32.31
CA ALA A 281 -27.54 7.89 31.23
C ALA A 281 -26.70 8.59 30.15
N ASN A 282 -27.13 8.50 28.89
CA ASN A 282 -26.37 9.07 27.77
C ASN A 282 -26.16 10.60 27.90
N ALA A 283 -27.18 11.32 28.35
CA ALA A 283 -27.06 12.76 28.60
C ALA A 283 -25.98 13.08 29.64
N GLU A 284 -25.90 12.29 30.73
CA GLU A 284 -24.86 12.45 31.75
C GLU A 284 -23.46 12.19 31.17
N VAL A 285 -23.32 11.17 30.32
CA VAL A 285 -22.04 10.87 29.64
C VAL A 285 -21.60 12.04 28.75
N GLU A 286 -22.50 12.59 27.95
CA GLU A 286 -22.20 13.73 27.07
C GLU A 286 -21.86 15.00 27.85
N ASP A 287 -22.60 15.28 28.92
CA ASP A 287 -22.34 16.41 29.81
C ASP A 287 -20.95 16.27 30.46
N LEU A 288 -20.60 15.06 30.91
CA LEU A 288 -19.27 14.77 31.46
C LEU A 288 -18.17 14.94 30.41
N ILE A 289 -18.35 14.48 29.17
CA ILE A 289 -17.37 14.71 28.09
C ILE A 289 -17.08 16.21 27.92
N ALA A 290 -18.13 17.04 27.86
CA ALA A 290 -18.00 18.49 27.73
C ALA A 290 -17.27 19.11 28.93
N VAL A 291 -17.61 18.70 30.16
CA VAL A 291 -16.91 19.14 31.38
C VAL A 291 -15.43 18.78 31.33
N MET A 292 -15.09 17.54 30.97
CA MET A 292 -13.71 17.07 30.96
C MET A 292 -12.87 17.81 29.92
N LEU A 293 -13.40 18.00 28.71
CA LEU A 293 -12.71 18.77 27.66
C LEU A 293 -12.53 20.24 28.04
N SER A 294 -13.52 20.86 28.71
CA SER A 294 -13.38 22.22 29.25
C SER A 294 -12.27 22.30 30.31
N LYS A 295 -12.19 21.33 31.22
CA LYS A 295 -11.11 21.25 32.22
C LYS A 295 -9.74 21.10 31.57
N LEU A 296 -9.60 20.24 30.56
CA LEU A 296 -8.34 20.07 29.84
C LEU A 296 -7.93 21.37 29.12
N ARG A 297 -8.88 22.09 28.51
CA ARG A 297 -8.61 23.41 27.91
C ARG A 297 -8.14 24.44 28.94
N LYS A 298 -8.66 24.38 30.17
CA LYS A 298 -8.18 25.23 31.28
C LYS A 298 -6.74 24.88 31.69
N ILE A 299 -6.37 23.60 31.66
CA ILE A 299 -5.01 23.14 32.00
C ILE A 299 -4.01 23.53 30.90
N TYR A 300 -4.35 23.25 29.64
CA TYR A 300 -3.42 23.35 28.51
C TYR A 300 -3.53 24.66 27.70
N GLY A 301 -4.52 25.49 27.98
CA GLY A 301 -4.77 26.75 27.30
C GLY A 301 -5.61 26.63 26.02
N PRO A 302 -5.81 27.76 25.31
CA PRO A 302 -6.71 27.84 24.16
C PRO A 302 -6.24 27.05 22.93
N GLU A 303 -4.92 26.85 22.81
CA GLU A 303 -4.25 26.10 21.72
C GLU A 303 -4.31 24.58 21.89
N PHE A 304 -4.91 24.11 22.99
CA PHE A 304 -5.11 22.69 23.26
C PHE A 304 -5.89 22.03 22.12
N HIS A 305 -5.27 21.02 21.54
CA HIS A 305 -5.78 20.28 20.39
C HIS A 305 -5.59 18.79 20.63
N LEU A 306 -6.61 18.01 20.32
CA LEU A 306 -6.57 16.55 20.46
C LEU A 306 -6.57 15.88 19.09
N PHE A 307 -5.71 14.90 18.91
CA PHE A 307 -5.75 14.00 17.76
C PHE A 307 -6.46 12.69 18.14
N TYR A 308 -7.40 12.25 17.31
CA TYR A 308 -7.97 10.91 17.38
C TYR A 308 -7.35 10.06 16.29
N VAL A 309 -6.51 9.11 16.69
CA VAL A 309 -5.95 8.12 15.78
C VAL A 309 -6.86 6.91 15.78
N ILE A 310 -7.44 6.57 14.63
CA ILE A 310 -8.22 5.35 14.43
C ILE A 310 -7.38 4.40 13.61
N ASP A 311 -6.91 3.30 14.21
CA ASP A 311 -6.05 2.32 13.57
C ASP A 311 -6.82 1.04 13.23
N GLU A 312 -6.31 0.29 12.26
CA GLU A 312 -6.97 -0.87 11.65
C GLU A 312 -8.38 -0.54 11.12
N ALA A 313 -8.53 0.66 10.55
CA ALA A 313 -9.81 1.22 10.14
C ALA A 313 -10.54 0.39 9.07
N GLN A 314 -9.81 -0.42 8.29
CA GLN A 314 -10.39 -1.29 7.26
C GLN A 314 -11.39 -2.32 7.83
N VAL A 315 -11.26 -2.66 9.11
CA VAL A 315 -12.21 -3.56 9.80
C VAL A 315 -13.62 -2.99 9.77
N SER A 316 -13.74 -1.66 9.83
CA SER A 316 -15.03 -0.96 9.80
C SER A 316 -15.34 -0.29 8.46
N SER A 317 -14.40 -0.30 7.50
CA SER A 317 -14.66 0.24 6.15
C SER A 317 -15.51 -0.70 5.30
N HIS A 318 -15.49 -2.00 5.60
CA HIS A 318 -16.28 -3.02 4.90
C HIS A 318 -17.40 -3.63 5.76
N ALA A 319 -17.40 -3.38 7.08
CA ALA A 319 -18.41 -3.92 7.98
C ALA A 319 -19.74 -3.17 7.87
N ASP A 320 -20.83 -3.94 8.00
CA ASP A 320 -22.18 -3.49 8.29
C ASP A 320 -22.70 -2.35 7.39
N THR A 321 -22.26 -2.29 6.12
CA THR A 321 -22.73 -1.28 5.15
C THR A 321 -24.24 -1.29 4.95
N TRP A 322 -24.91 -2.36 5.34
CA TRP A 322 -26.35 -2.54 5.28
C TRP A 322 -27.09 -1.95 6.49
N ALA A 323 -26.40 -1.78 7.62
CA ALA A 323 -26.95 -1.18 8.82
C ALA A 323 -26.93 0.35 8.79
N PHE A 324 -26.14 0.94 7.88
CA PHE A 324 -25.91 2.38 7.77
C PHE A 324 -26.08 2.86 6.31
N GLN A 325 -27.22 3.48 6.03
CA GLN A 325 -27.55 4.03 4.71
C GLN A 325 -28.23 5.39 4.89
N ARG A 326 -27.95 6.36 4.02
CA ARG A 326 -28.60 7.68 4.05
C ARG A 326 -28.87 8.14 2.62
N ASP A 327 -30.05 8.70 2.39
CA ASP A 327 -30.42 9.26 1.08
C ASP A 327 -30.26 8.27 -0.10
N GLY A 328 -30.45 6.98 0.17
CA GLY A 328 -30.28 5.91 -0.82
C GLY A 328 -28.85 5.37 -0.95
N GLU A 329 -27.84 6.04 -0.40
CA GLU A 329 -26.44 5.62 -0.45
C GLU A 329 -26.01 4.88 0.82
N ARG A 330 -25.32 3.74 0.65
CA ARG A 330 -24.75 2.97 1.75
C ARG A 330 -23.43 3.58 2.18
N TYR A 331 -23.21 3.63 3.49
CA TYR A 331 -22.00 4.20 4.06
C TYR A 331 -21.31 3.17 4.97
N PRO A 332 -19.97 3.17 5.01
CA PRO A 332 -19.24 2.25 5.88
C PRO A 332 -19.44 2.63 7.35
N LEU A 333 -19.46 1.63 8.25
CA LEU A 333 -19.49 1.83 9.70
C LEU A 333 -18.38 2.80 10.16
N LEU A 334 -17.21 2.77 9.52
CA LEU A 334 -16.12 3.73 9.76
C LEU A 334 -16.57 5.20 9.69
N GLN A 335 -17.45 5.54 8.74
CA GLN A 335 -17.97 6.88 8.57
C GLN A 335 -18.83 7.32 9.76
N GLU A 336 -19.60 6.39 10.31
CA GLU A 336 -20.43 6.59 11.50
C GLU A 336 -19.57 6.72 12.75
N ILE A 337 -18.51 5.91 12.87
CA ILE A 337 -17.52 6.00 13.96
C ILE A 337 -16.88 7.38 13.97
N ILE A 338 -16.35 7.86 12.84
CA ILE A 338 -15.71 9.18 12.76
C ILE A 338 -16.70 10.28 13.11
N ARG A 339 -17.94 10.17 12.63
CA ARG A 339 -18.97 11.18 12.93
C ARG A 339 -19.34 11.19 14.39
N ALA A 340 -19.54 10.03 15.01
CA ALA A 340 -19.84 9.92 16.42
C ALA A 340 -18.70 10.57 17.24
N LEU A 341 -17.46 10.13 17.02
CA LEU A 341 -16.31 10.71 17.72
C LEU A 341 -16.17 12.23 17.50
N GLY A 342 -16.45 12.70 16.28
CA GLY A 342 -16.39 14.12 15.92
C GLY A 342 -17.50 14.97 16.53
N ALA A 343 -18.73 14.46 16.59
CA ALA A 343 -19.90 15.18 17.13
C ALA A 343 -19.71 15.59 18.59
N ARG A 344 -19.13 14.71 19.41
CA ARG A 344 -18.83 14.92 20.84
C ARG A 344 -17.78 15.99 21.07
N SER A 345 -16.90 16.14 20.08
CA SER A 345 -15.75 17.01 20.19
C SER A 345 -15.97 18.33 19.45
N ARG A 346 -17.15 18.64 18.89
CA ARG A 346 -17.38 19.85 18.07
C ARG A 346 -17.05 21.18 18.77
N ALA A 347 -17.22 21.25 20.08
CA ALA A 347 -16.84 22.43 20.86
C ALA A 347 -15.31 22.60 21.03
N HIS A 348 -14.54 21.59 20.60
CA HIS A 348 -13.10 21.50 20.74
C HIS A 348 -12.47 21.20 19.38
N GLU A 349 -11.24 21.67 19.17
CA GLU A 349 -10.54 21.34 17.93
C GLU A 349 -9.97 19.93 18.01
N VAL A 350 -10.62 18.98 17.33
CA VAL A 350 -10.14 17.62 17.16
C VAL A 350 -9.82 17.34 15.69
N SER A 351 -8.70 16.69 15.46
CA SER A 351 -8.30 16.16 14.14
C SER A 351 -8.13 14.66 14.20
N PHE A 352 -8.31 14.00 13.08
CA PHE A 352 -8.32 12.57 12.93
C PHE A 352 -7.16 12.12 12.05
N VAL A 353 -6.53 11.03 12.48
CA VAL A 353 -5.63 10.23 11.65
C VAL A 353 -6.25 8.85 11.55
N ILE A 354 -6.76 8.50 10.37
CA ILE A 354 -7.45 7.24 10.10
C ILE A 354 -6.48 6.35 9.34
N ALA A 355 -5.93 5.34 10.01
CA ALA A 355 -4.97 4.41 9.44
C ALA A 355 -5.63 3.07 9.07
N GLY A 356 -5.37 2.58 7.85
CA GLY A 356 -5.88 1.29 7.40
C GLY A 356 -5.26 0.82 6.09
N THR A 357 -5.53 -0.43 5.71
CA THR A 357 -5.02 -1.02 4.45
C THR A 357 -5.98 -0.83 3.27
N ASP A 358 -7.28 -1.01 3.52
CA ASP A 358 -8.34 -0.92 2.53
C ASP A 358 -9.43 0.04 3.00
N ILE A 359 -9.29 1.32 2.62
CA ILE A 359 -10.29 2.34 2.92
C ILE A 359 -10.75 2.96 1.60
N PRO A 360 -11.98 2.68 1.14
CA PRO A 360 -12.44 3.12 -0.17
C PRO A 360 -12.67 4.63 -0.18
N ARG A 361 -11.99 5.35 -1.08
CA ARG A 361 -12.13 6.82 -1.25
C ARG A 361 -13.58 7.24 -1.57
N SER A 362 -14.31 6.40 -2.29
CA SER A 362 -15.70 6.65 -2.69
C SER A 362 -16.63 6.87 -1.50
N GLY A 363 -16.45 6.13 -0.39
CA GLY A 363 -17.26 6.25 0.81
C GLY A 363 -17.13 7.59 1.54
N PHE A 364 -16.12 8.40 1.22
CA PHE A 364 -15.81 9.64 1.95
C PHE A 364 -15.87 10.92 1.11
N LYS A 365 -16.23 10.85 -0.18
CA LYS A 365 -16.29 12.02 -1.07
C LYS A 365 -17.27 13.10 -0.58
N ASN A 366 -18.38 12.68 0.03
CA ASN A 366 -19.47 13.55 0.48
C ASN A 366 -19.62 13.57 2.02
N ALA A 367 -18.58 13.17 2.76
CA ALA A 367 -18.64 13.03 4.21
C ALA A 367 -18.97 14.38 4.89
N PRO A 368 -20.15 14.55 5.53
CA PRO A 368 -20.60 15.84 6.07
C PRO A 368 -19.83 16.30 7.31
N PHE A 369 -19.01 15.43 7.89
CA PHE A 369 -18.20 15.70 9.08
C PHE A 369 -16.77 16.14 8.74
N ALA A 370 -16.43 16.20 7.46
CA ALA A 370 -15.07 16.41 7.04
C ALA A 370 -14.74 17.90 6.93
N ARG A 371 -13.85 18.38 7.81
CA ARG A 371 -12.81 19.34 7.40
C ARG A 371 -12.08 18.77 6.16
N SER A 372 -11.28 19.55 5.44
CA SER A 372 -10.54 19.07 4.26
C SER A 372 -9.95 17.66 4.51
N ILE A 373 -10.40 16.66 3.75
CA ILE A 373 -9.88 15.29 3.82
C ILE A 373 -8.58 15.24 3.02
N ARG A 374 -7.54 14.69 3.62
CA ARG A 374 -6.29 14.37 2.95
C ARG A 374 -6.09 12.86 2.94
N TRP A 375 -5.72 12.34 1.79
CA TRP A 375 -5.24 10.97 1.65
C TRP A 375 -3.72 10.99 1.65
N SER A 376 -3.10 10.06 2.36
CA SER A 376 -1.66 9.89 2.29
C SER A 376 -1.24 8.43 2.44
N SER A 377 -0.18 8.06 1.73
CA SER A 377 0.49 6.76 1.81
C SER A 377 1.94 6.87 2.25
N ASP A 378 2.36 8.04 2.76
CA ASP A 378 3.75 8.35 3.14
C ASP A 378 4.18 7.63 4.42
N THR A 379 4.21 6.30 4.36
CA THR A 379 4.63 5.43 5.45
C THR A 379 6.13 5.17 5.43
N GLY A 380 6.77 5.40 4.27
CA GLY A 380 8.13 4.97 4.00
C GLY A 380 8.26 3.46 3.78
N GLY A 381 9.51 3.03 3.77
CA GLY A 381 9.92 1.64 3.58
C GLY A 381 11.44 1.55 3.61
N PHE A 382 11.96 0.33 3.68
CA PHE A 382 13.36 0.01 3.50
C PHE A 382 13.69 -0.07 2.00
N ASP A 383 13.67 1.09 1.37
CA ASP A 383 13.94 1.28 -0.06
C ASP A 383 15.39 1.73 -0.33
N ASP A 384 16.10 2.13 0.73
CA ASP A 384 17.51 2.46 0.72
C ASP A 384 18.30 1.44 1.54
N GLU A 385 19.38 0.92 0.94
CA GLU A 385 20.21 -0.11 1.54
C GLU A 385 20.93 0.40 2.80
N GLY A 386 21.42 1.64 2.78
CA GLY A 386 22.10 2.24 3.92
C GLY A 386 21.16 2.43 5.11
N GLU A 387 19.95 2.93 4.88
CA GLU A 387 18.91 3.07 5.90
C GLU A 387 18.52 1.70 6.48
N HIS A 388 18.35 0.68 5.65
CA HIS A 388 18.00 -0.68 6.09
C HIS A 388 19.12 -1.32 6.92
N ARG A 389 20.36 -1.32 6.41
CA ARG A 389 21.52 -1.85 7.13
C ARG A 389 21.72 -1.14 8.47
N ARG A 390 21.60 0.19 8.50
CA ARG A 390 21.69 0.98 9.73
C ARG A 390 20.62 0.58 10.74
N TYR A 391 19.40 0.29 10.29
CA TYR A 391 18.32 -0.16 11.16
C TYR A 391 18.58 -1.56 11.73
N VAL A 392 18.91 -2.54 10.88
CA VAL A 392 19.18 -3.94 11.26
C VAL A 392 20.38 -4.03 12.20
N SER A 393 21.47 -3.33 11.89
CA SER A 393 22.72 -3.37 12.66
C SER A 393 22.58 -2.93 14.11
N ARG A 394 21.55 -2.14 14.46
CA ARG A 394 21.32 -1.74 15.86
C ARG A 394 21.01 -2.93 16.76
N PHE A 395 20.36 -3.95 16.20
CA PHE A 395 19.97 -5.14 16.96
C PHE A 395 21.10 -6.16 17.04
N LEU A 396 22.10 -6.06 16.16
CA LEU A 396 23.25 -6.97 16.09
C LEU A 396 24.39 -6.49 17.00
N THR A 397 25.21 -7.41 17.54
CA THR A 397 26.38 -7.00 18.33
C THR A 397 27.39 -6.30 17.43
N PRO A 398 28.10 -5.26 17.92
CA PRO A 398 29.10 -4.55 17.11
C PRO A 398 30.19 -5.48 16.55
N THR A 399 30.60 -6.47 17.34
CA THR A 399 31.56 -7.51 16.95
C THR A 399 31.04 -8.34 15.78
N TYR A 400 29.77 -8.77 15.82
CA TYR A 400 29.17 -9.51 14.73
C TYR A 400 29.04 -8.65 13.48
N VAL A 401 28.55 -7.42 13.60
CA VAL A 401 28.44 -6.46 12.48
C VAL A 401 29.78 -6.25 11.78
N ALA A 402 30.87 -6.11 12.53
CA ALA A 402 32.21 -5.92 11.96
C ALA A 402 32.79 -7.18 11.29
N SER A 403 32.25 -8.37 11.59
CA SER A 403 32.75 -9.63 11.04
C SER A 403 32.32 -9.85 9.58
N PRO A 404 33.06 -10.66 8.78
CA PRO A 404 32.64 -11.03 7.43
C PRO A 404 31.26 -11.71 7.39
N ALA A 405 30.96 -12.56 8.37
CA ALA A 405 29.68 -13.26 8.48
C ALA A 405 28.52 -12.28 8.74
N GLY A 406 28.74 -11.26 9.57
CA GLY A 406 27.74 -10.21 9.83
C GLY A 406 27.54 -9.27 8.66
N GLN A 407 28.60 -8.92 7.92
CA GLN A 407 28.46 -8.17 6.67
C GLN A 407 27.63 -8.96 5.64
N MET A 408 27.97 -10.23 5.43
CA MET A 408 27.18 -11.12 4.57
C MET A 408 25.72 -11.22 5.05
N PHE A 409 25.47 -11.28 6.37
CA PHE A 409 24.12 -11.34 6.91
C PHE A 409 23.32 -10.06 6.60
N LEU A 410 23.96 -8.89 6.71
CA LEU A 410 23.35 -7.61 6.34
C LEU A 410 23.03 -7.54 4.85
N ASP A 411 23.92 -8.05 3.99
CA ASP A 411 23.69 -8.15 2.53
C ASP A 411 22.48 -9.03 2.23
N ARG A 412 22.37 -10.18 2.91
CA ARG A 412 21.24 -11.09 2.76
C ARG A 412 19.95 -10.49 3.32
N MET A 413 20.00 -9.83 4.47
CA MET A 413 18.86 -9.11 5.04
C MET A 413 18.34 -8.06 4.06
N TRP A 414 19.21 -7.28 3.43
CA TRP A 414 18.80 -6.32 2.40
C TRP A 414 18.19 -7.03 1.19
N THR A 415 18.84 -8.09 0.72
CA THR A 415 18.40 -8.89 -0.43
C THR A 415 17.00 -9.48 -0.22
N TRP A 416 16.69 -9.96 0.99
CA TRP A 416 15.45 -10.70 1.25
C TRP A 416 14.37 -9.88 1.96
N ALA A 417 14.74 -8.96 2.85
CA ALA A 417 13.82 -8.29 3.78
C ALA A 417 13.56 -6.81 3.49
N ARG A 418 14.09 -6.25 2.38
CA ARG A 418 13.81 -4.88 1.95
C ARG A 418 12.33 -4.64 1.61
N GLY A 419 11.91 -3.38 1.63
CA GLY A 419 10.51 -2.97 1.43
C GLY A 419 9.79 -2.70 2.74
N ARG A 420 8.73 -3.44 3.07
CA ARG A 420 7.93 -3.18 4.27
C ARG A 420 8.70 -3.43 5.57
N HIS A 421 8.43 -2.58 6.56
CA HIS A 421 9.08 -2.68 7.87
C HIS A 421 8.77 -3.98 8.61
N ARG A 422 7.53 -4.50 8.49
CA ARG A 422 7.10 -5.74 9.17
C ARG A 422 7.93 -6.96 8.79
N THR A 423 8.35 -7.08 7.53
CA THR A 423 9.19 -8.20 7.08
C THR A 423 10.52 -8.23 7.82
N THR A 424 11.20 -7.08 7.88
CA THR A 424 12.46 -6.94 8.63
C THR A 424 12.24 -7.15 10.12
N ASP A 425 11.16 -6.59 10.68
CA ASP A 425 10.78 -6.75 12.10
C ASP A 425 10.59 -8.24 12.47
N ALA A 426 9.83 -9.00 11.68
CA ALA A 426 9.56 -10.40 11.93
C ALA A 426 10.84 -11.24 11.97
N ILE A 427 11.77 -11.00 11.03
CA ILE A 427 13.07 -11.68 11.01
C ILE A 427 13.91 -11.27 12.22
N LEU A 428 13.95 -9.99 12.58
CA LEU A 428 14.68 -9.52 13.77
C LEU A 428 14.11 -10.12 15.07
N LYS A 429 12.79 -10.21 15.21
CA LYS A 429 12.17 -10.87 16.37
C LYS A 429 12.53 -12.35 16.46
N ALA A 430 12.54 -13.06 15.34
CA ALA A 430 12.96 -14.45 15.29
C ALA A 430 14.45 -14.57 15.64
N LEU A 431 15.29 -13.72 15.08
CA LEU A 431 16.73 -13.68 15.31
C LEU A 431 17.08 -13.37 16.79
N LEU A 432 16.39 -12.41 17.41
CA LEU A 432 16.56 -12.07 18.83
C LEU A 432 16.20 -13.26 19.73
N ARG A 433 15.12 -13.97 19.42
CA ARG A 433 14.70 -15.16 20.17
C ARG A 433 15.65 -16.34 19.97
N ASP A 434 16.24 -16.48 18.79
CA ASP A 434 17.27 -17.46 18.48
C ASP A 434 18.62 -17.14 19.13
N GLY A 435 18.83 -15.98 19.75
CA GLY A 435 20.13 -15.71 20.41
C GLY A 435 21.33 -15.57 19.46
N PHE A 436 21.07 -15.41 18.16
CA PHE A 436 22.05 -15.35 17.08
C PHE A 436 22.87 -16.65 16.92
N HIS A 437 22.33 -17.81 17.27
CA HIS A 437 23.01 -19.08 17.06
C HIS A 437 23.25 -19.35 15.58
N THR A 438 22.20 -19.21 14.75
CA THR A 438 22.28 -19.51 13.32
C THR A 438 21.61 -18.46 12.44
N PRO A 439 22.10 -17.18 12.42
CA PRO A 439 21.42 -16.07 11.76
C PRO A 439 21.12 -16.33 10.28
N HIS A 440 22.10 -16.87 9.56
CA HIS A 440 22.00 -17.18 8.14
C HIS A 440 21.00 -18.29 7.83
N ARG A 441 20.98 -19.34 8.66
CA ARG A 441 20.05 -20.45 8.55
C ARG A 441 18.63 -20.01 8.85
N LEU A 442 18.43 -19.24 9.92
CA LEU A 442 17.14 -18.67 10.29
C LEU A 442 16.56 -17.84 9.15
N LEU A 443 17.37 -17.02 8.50
CA LEU A 443 16.94 -16.26 7.32
C LEU A 443 16.56 -17.19 6.15
N THR A 444 17.37 -18.20 5.84
CA THR A 444 17.06 -19.21 4.82
C THR A 444 15.73 -19.92 5.12
N ASP A 445 15.51 -20.33 6.36
CA ASP A 445 14.30 -21.03 6.81
C ASP A 445 13.07 -20.11 6.79
N TYR A 446 13.24 -18.84 7.13
CA TYR A 446 12.20 -17.83 7.00
C TYR A 446 11.79 -17.64 5.53
N VAL A 447 12.75 -17.42 4.63
CA VAL A 447 12.47 -17.28 3.19
C VAL A 447 11.77 -18.53 2.65
N ARG A 448 12.27 -19.72 3.01
CA ARG A 448 11.68 -21.00 2.59
C ARG A 448 10.25 -21.17 3.07
N THR A 449 9.99 -20.88 4.33
CA THR A 449 8.65 -21.03 4.91
C THR A 449 7.68 -20.03 4.30
N THR A 450 8.12 -18.79 4.13
CA THR A 450 7.29 -17.71 3.60
C THR A 450 6.98 -17.89 2.11
N THR A 451 7.97 -18.32 1.32
CA THR A 451 7.87 -18.31 -0.15
C THR A 451 7.68 -19.68 -0.77
N GLY A 452 8.11 -20.76 -0.10
CA GLY A 452 8.27 -22.09 -0.67
C GLY A 452 9.63 -22.32 -1.36
N TYR A 453 10.40 -21.25 -1.59
CA TYR A 453 11.70 -21.30 -2.27
C TYR A 453 12.85 -21.43 -1.27
N ARG A 454 13.82 -22.31 -1.52
CA ARG A 454 15.04 -22.45 -0.71
C ARG A 454 16.16 -21.58 -1.32
N PRO A 455 16.60 -20.51 -0.64
CA PRO A 455 17.75 -19.73 -1.08
C PRO A 455 19.01 -20.57 -1.26
N THR A 456 19.76 -20.27 -2.32
CA THR A 456 21.07 -20.85 -2.67
C THR A 456 22.24 -19.90 -2.36
N ASP A 457 21.93 -18.72 -1.80
CA ASP A 457 22.90 -17.66 -1.48
C ASP A 457 23.72 -17.95 -0.20
N TYR A 458 23.41 -19.05 0.49
CA TYR A 458 24.14 -19.55 1.65
C TYR A 458 23.99 -21.07 1.76
N GLU A 459 25.10 -21.78 1.68
CA GLU A 459 25.16 -23.23 1.90
C GLU A 459 25.90 -23.52 3.20
N ASP A 460 25.21 -24.17 4.14
CA ASP A 460 25.83 -24.75 5.32
C ASP A 460 25.86 -26.27 5.11
N GLU A 461 26.98 -26.76 4.59
CA GLU A 461 27.14 -28.19 4.25
C GLU A 461 27.14 -29.10 5.49
N ASN A 462 27.34 -28.54 6.70
CA ASN A 462 27.66 -29.32 7.90
C ASN A 462 26.52 -29.49 8.91
N GLU A 463 25.35 -28.88 8.70
CA GLU A 463 24.24 -29.02 9.66
C GLU A 463 22.99 -29.67 9.06
N PRO A 464 22.47 -30.77 9.65
CA PRO A 464 21.21 -31.34 9.24
C PRO A 464 20.05 -30.35 9.43
N PHE A 465 19.08 -30.39 8.52
CA PHE A 465 17.83 -29.63 8.60
C PHE A 465 17.03 -30.08 9.85
N ARG A 466 17.30 -29.48 11.01
CA ARG A 466 16.29 -29.27 12.05
C ARG A 466 15.24 -28.37 11.42
N ASN A 467 14.02 -28.85 11.34
CA ASN A 467 12.86 -28.09 10.90
C ASN A 467 12.46 -27.19 12.07
N PRO A 468 13.03 -25.96 12.22
CA PRO A 468 12.89 -25.25 13.48
C PRO A 468 11.43 -24.84 13.58
N ILE A 469 10.87 -24.35 12.48
CA ILE A 469 9.65 -23.55 12.43
C ILE A 469 8.39 -24.32 12.87
N TYR A 470 8.32 -25.66 12.77
CA TYR A 470 7.17 -26.39 13.33
C TYR A 470 7.09 -26.33 14.87
N VAL A 471 8.21 -26.11 15.56
CA VAL A 471 8.20 -25.82 17.01
C VAL A 471 7.75 -24.38 17.26
N TRP A 472 8.02 -23.46 16.33
CA TRP A 472 7.73 -22.03 16.48
C TRP A 472 6.35 -21.60 15.93
N VAL A 473 5.72 -22.31 14.99
CA VAL A 473 4.40 -21.93 14.43
C VAL A 473 3.29 -22.09 15.47
N GLY A 474 3.43 -23.03 16.41
CA GLY A 474 2.50 -23.16 17.54
C GLY A 474 2.62 -22.05 18.59
N GLU A 475 3.79 -21.41 18.70
CA GLU A 475 4.14 -20.49 19.79
C GLU A 475 4.48 -19.05 19.35
N LEU A 476 4.61 -18.78 18.04
CA LEU A 476 4.89 -17.46 17.47
C LEU A 476 3.69 -16.89 16.69
N PRO A 477 2.74 -16.21 17.37
CA PRO A 477 1.67 -15.44 16.74
C PRO A 477 2.14 -14.51 15.62
N ASP A 478 3.34 -13.94 15.73
CA ASP A 478 3.86 -13.00 14.72
C ASP A 478 4.20 -13.67 13.38
N LEU A 479 4.73 -14.91 13.38
CA LEU A 479 4.92 -15.69 12.15
C LEU A 479 3.57 -16.05 11.53
N THR A 480 2.55 -16.35 12.35
CA THR A 480 1.21 -16.64 11.83
C THR A 480 0.58 -15.42 11.14
N SER A 481 0.82 -14.18 11.60
CA SER A 481 0.30 -12.99 10.91
C SER A 481 0.91 -12.78 9.54
N VAL A 482 2.23 -12.94 9.44
CA VAL A 482 2.98 -12.80 8.19
C VAL A 482 2.62 -13.95 7.26
N GLN A 483 2.60 -15.19 7.76
CA GLN A 483 2.08 -16.35 7.03
C GLN A 483 0.63 -16.13 6.59
N CYS A 484 -0.24 -15.53 7.41
CA CYS A 484 -1.61 -15.21 7.03
C CYS A 484 -1.65 -14.20 5.87
N GLU A 485 -0.74 -13.23 5.78
CA GLU A 485 -0.62 -12.35 4.61
C GLU A 485 -0.15 -13.13 3.37
N TYR A 486 0.84 -14.01 3.50
CA TYR A 486 1.33 -14.84 2.39
C TYR A 486 0.38 -15.98 1.99
N LEU A 487 -0.42 -16.47 2.92
CA LEU A 487 -1.52 -17.41 2.72
C LEU A 487 -2.69 -16.68 2.07
N SER A 488 -3.02 -15.47 2.53
CA SER A 488 -4.02 -14.61 1.86
C SER A 488 -3.58 -14.28 0.45
N LEU A 489 -2.29 -14.06 0.21
CA LEU A 489 -1.72 -13.93 -1.14
C LEU A 489 -1.88 -15.23 -1.93
N ALA A 490 -1.50 -16.38 -1.36
CA ALA A 490 -1.62 -17.67 -2.03
C ALA A 490 -3.08 -17.98 -2.39
N VAL A 491 -4.02 -17.71 -1.48
CA VAL A 491 -5.47 -17.86 -1.66
C VAL A 491 -6.00 -16.83 -2.66
N ALA A 492 -5.58 -15.58 -2.59
CA ALA A 492 -5.97 -14.54 -3.56
C ALA A 492 -5.41 -14.81 -4.96
N ILE A 493 -4.29 -15.53 -5.08
CA ILE A 493 -3.76 -15.99 -6.37
C ILE A 493 -4.46 -17.29 -6.81
N ALA A 494 -4.85 -18.15 -5.86
CA ALA A 494 -5.55 -19.41 -6.11
C ALA A 494 -6.98 -19.22 -6.60
N SER A 495 -7.66 -18.22 -6.04
CA SER A 495 -9.11 -18.12 -6.06
C SER A 495 -9.61 -17.58 -7.40
N ASP A 496 -10.61 -18.26 -7.97
CA ASP A 496 -11.27 -17.86 -9.22
C ASP A 496 -12.30 -16.72 -9.03
N CYS A 497 -12.47 -16.20 -7.82
CA CYS A 497 -13.36 -15.05 -7.60
C CYS A 497 -12.84 -13.78 -8.29
N CYS A 498 -13.76 -12.95 -8.80
CA CYS A 498 -13.43 -11.83 -9.70
C CYS A 498 -12.30 -10.88 -9.19
N PRO A 499 -12.25 -10.45 -7.91
CA PRO A 499 -11.14 -9.62 -7.43
C PRO A 499 -9.79 -10.35 -7.30
N ALA A 500 -9.83 -11.64 -6.97
CA ALA A 500 -8.66 -12.50 -6.87
C ALA A 500 -8.03 -12.74 -8.26
N ARG A 501 -8.86 -12.94 -9.28
CA ARG A 501 -8.43 -13.08 -10.67
C ARG A 501 -7.62 -11.88 -11.17
N LEU A 502 -8.07 -10.65 -10.90
CA LEU A 502 -7.34 -9.44 -11.30
C LEU A 502 -5.98 -9.34 -10.59
N CYS A 503 -5.93 -9.66 -9.30
CA CYS A 503 -4.69 -9.69 -8.53
C CYS A 503 -3.71 -10.73 -9.07
N ARG A 504 -4.19 -11.95 -9.36
CA ARG A 504 -3.42 -13.04 -9.98
C ARG A 504 -2.81 -12.59 -11.30
N THR A 505 -3.61 -11.98 -12.16
CA THR A 505 -3.18 -11.44 -13.45
C THR A 505 -2.07 -10.43 -13.30
N GLN A 506 -2.27 -9.42 -12.44
CA GLN A 506 -1.28 -8.37 -12.26
C GLN A 506 0.02 -8.95 -11.69
N ALA A 507 -0.07 -9.88 -10.72
CA ALA A 507 1.09 -10.60 -10.22
C ALA A 507 1.80 -11.38 -11.33
N GLN A 508 1.08 -12.09 -12.21
CA GLN A 508 1.65 -12.78 -13.37
C GLN A 508 2.35 -11.80 -14.32
N GLN A 509 1.72 -10.68 -14.68
CA GLN A 509 2.34 -9.65 -15.53
C GLN A 509 3.64 -9.13 -14.92
N ILE A 510 3.65 -8.90 -13.61
CA ILE A 510 4.83 -8.46 -12.87
C ILE A 510 5.92 -9.53 -12.93
N ILE A 511 5.57 -10.79 -12.67
CA ILE A 511 6.49 -11.93 -12.75
C ILE A 511 7.12 -12.04 -14.14
N PHE A 512 6.30 -11.99 -15.20
CA PHE A 512 6.78 -12.03 -16.58
C PHE A 512 7.70 -10.85 -16.88
N HIS A 513 7.33 -9.64 -16.44
CA HIS A 513 8.19 -8.49 -16.62
C HIS A 513 9.54 -8.65 -15.92
N TYR A 514 9.57 -9.18 -14.69
CA TYR A 514 10.84 -9.49 -14.01
C TYR A 514 11.63 -10.57 -14.73
N LEU A 515 10.97 -11.61 -15.25
CA LEU A 515 11.61 -12.66 -16.04
C LEU A 515 12.32 -12.09 -17.27
N VAL A 516 11.67 -11.21 -18.02
CA VAL A 516 12.24 -10.70 -19.28
C VAL A 516 13.11 -9.47 -19.12
N THR A 517 12.80 -8.53 -18.23
CA THR A 517 13.56 -7.26 -18.13
C THR A 517 14.58 -7.24 -17.02
N SER A 518 14.39 -8.04 -15.97
CA SER A 518 15.14 -7.94 -14.71
C SER A 518 15.08 -6.55 -14.07
N ARG A 519 14.02 -5.80 -14.39
CA ARG A 519 13.75 -4.47 -13.88
C ARG A 519 12.47 -4.48 -13.05
N LYS A 520 12.42 -3.53 -12.10
CA LYS A 520 11.23 -3.29 -11.30
C LYS A 520 10.17 -2.58 -12.15
N ILE A 521 8.94 -3.09 -12.17
CA ILE A 521 7.81 -2.29 -12.67
C ILE A 521 7.57 -1.14 -11.70
N ARG A 522 7.55 0.08 -12.24
CA ARG A 522 7.07 1.27 -11.53
C ARG A 522 5.72 1.67 -12.12
N ASN A 523 4.80 2.08 -11.26
CA ASN A 523 3.49 2.62 -11.63
C ASN A 523 2.58 1.57 -12.29
N LEU A 524 2.20 0.56 -11.52
CA LEU A 524 1.07 -0.29 -11.89
C LEU A 524 -0.19 0.60 -12.02
N SER A 525 -1.03 0.36 -13.04
CA SER A 525 -2.14 1.25 -13.45
C SER A 525 -3.29 1.35 -12.42
N GLY A 526 -4.31 2.18 -12.66
CA GLY A 526 -5.34 2.58 -11.67
C GLY A 526 -6.16 1.49 -10.95
N THR A 527 -6.08 0.21 -11.35
CA THR A 527 -6.61 -0.95 -10.60
C THR A 527 -5.67 -1.45 -9.50
N SER A 528 -4.53 -0.79 -9.29
CA SER A 528 -3.47 -1.25 -8.38
C SER A 528 -3.74 -1.02 -6.90
N THR A 529 -4.79 -0.26 -6.55
CA THR A 529 -5.21 -0.12 -5.14
C THR A 529 -5.58 -1.46 -4.54
N ASP A 530 -6.15 -2.36 -5.34
CA ASP A 530 -6.54 -3.71 -4.91
C ASP A 530 -5.31 -4.57 -4.56
N LEU A 531 -4.20 -4.38 -5.29
CA LEU A 531 -2.94 -5.03 -4.92
C LEU A 531 -2.45 -4.57 -3.54
N VAL A 532 -2.61 -3.29 -3.22
CA VAL A 532 -2.22 -2.75 -1.91
C VAL A 532 -3.14 -3.27 -0.81
N SER A 533 -4.45 -3.29 -1.03
CA SER A 533 -5.42 -3.77 -0.03
C SER A 533 -5.26 -5.27 0.25
N LYS A 534 -4.93 -6.07 -0.78
CA LYS A 534 -4.63 -7.50 -0.66
C LYS A 534 -3.21 -7.81 -0.16
N GLY A 535 -2.41 -6.79 0.13
CA GLY A 535 -1.05 -6.99 0.66
C GLY A 535 -0.02 -7.40 -0.39
N ILE A 536 -0.35 -7.42 -1.68
CA ILE A 536 0.53 -7.84 -2.78
C ILE A 536 1.49 -6.72 -3.17
N GLY A 537 0.94 -5.52 -3.34
CA GLY A 537 1.68 -4.30 -3.68
C GLY A 537 1.74 -3.33 -2.51
N ARG A 538 2.46 -2.22 -2.72
CA ARG A 538 2.51 -1.10 -1.79
C ARG A 538 2.59 0.23 -2.53
N PHE A 539 2.09 1.29 -1.89
CA PHE A 539 2.37 2.64 -2.36
C PHE A 539 3.79 3.06 -1.98
N VAL A 540 4.47 3.72 -2.90
CA VAL A 540 5.84 4.27 -2.70
C VAL A 540 5.90 5.79 -2.70
N ASP A 541 4.82 6.44 -3.10
CA ASP A 541 4.63 7.88 -3.05
C ASP A 541 3.65 8.26 -1.93
N LYS A 542 3.51 9.56 -1.68
CA LYS A 542 2.67 10.10 -0.61
C LYS A 542 1.20 10.29 -1.01
N ASP A 543 0.89 10.29 -2.31
CA ASP A 543 -0.40 10.71 -2.90
C ASP A 543 -1.26 9.50 -3.35
N LEU A 544 -0.73 8.28 -3.20
CA LEU A 544 -1.28 6.98 -3.58
C LEU A 544 -1.35 6.78 -5.11
N ASP A 545 -0.42 7.38 -5.85
CA ASP A 545 -0.41 7.36 -7.31
C ASP A 545 0.48 6.25 -7.88
N GLN A 546 1.45 5.75 -7.12
CA GLN A 546 2.45 4.78 -7.54
C GLN A 546 2.39 3.52 -6.69
N VAL A 547 1.90 2.44 -7.28
CA VAL A 547 1.97 1.10 -6.71
C VAL A 547 3.13 0.33 -7.31
N VAL A 548 3.89 -0.35 -6.45
CA VAL A 548 4.95 -1.27 -6.84
C VAL A 548 4.75 -2.63 -6.19
N MET A 549 5.32 -3.65 -6.84
CA MET A 549 5.57 -4.97 -6.27
C MET A 549 7.05 -5.27 -6.53
N ASP A 550 7.88 -4.93 -5.54
CA ASP A 550 9.34 -4.99 -5.66
C ASP A 550 10.02 -5.69 -4.48
N GLU A 551 9.21 -6.30 -3.63
CA GLU A 551 9.61 -7.00 -2.43
C GLU A 551 9.91 -8.48 -2.76
N PRO A 552 11.16 -8.96 -2.55
CA PRO A 552 11.58 -10.27 -3.04
C PRO A 552 10.73 -11.42 -2.55
N LEU A 553 10.37 -11.45 -1.27
CA LEU A 553 9.52 -12.50 -0.71
C LEU A 553 8.14 -12.57 -1.37
N PHE A 554 7.54 -11.41 -1.67
CA PHE A 554 6.22 -11.37 -2.30
C PHE A 554 6.29 -11.81 -3.76
N ILE A 555 7.28 -11.35 -4.53
CA ILE A 555 7.43 -11.75 -5.93
C ILE A 555 7.71 -13.25 -6.04
N ILE A 556 8.59 -13.78 -5.19
CA ILE A 556 8.96 -15.19 -5.23
C ILE A 556 7.80 -16.06 -4.73
N LYS A 557 7.08 -15.64 -3.68
CA LYS A 557 5.86 -16.35 -3.27
C LYS A 557 4.80 -16.34 -4.38
N SER A 558 4.60 -15.21 -5.06
CA SER A 558 3.68 -15.14 -6.19
C SER A 558 4.12 -16.03 -7.35
N ALA A 559 5.42 -16.06 -7.67
CA ALA A 559 5.98 -16.94 -8.69
C ALA A 559 5.76 -18.42 -8.35
N GLN A 560 6.07 -18.81 -7.12
CA GLN A 560 5.82 -20.15 -6.59
C GLN A 560 4.33 -20.51 -6.66
N SER A 561 3.45 -19.60 -6.24
CA SER A 561 1.99 -19.85 -6.23
C SER A 561 1.45 -20.00 -7.64
N VAL A 562 1.89 -19.15 -8.58
CA VAL A 562 1.53 -19.25 -10.01
C VAL A 562 2.05 -20.54 -10.63
N CYS A 563 3.25 -20.99 -10.27
CA CYS A 563 3.84 -22.20 -10.82
C CYS A 563 3.27 -23.49 -10.20
N HIS A 564 2.84 -23.47 -8.93
CA HIS A 564 2.36 -24.65 -8.19
C HIS A 564 0.85 -24.88 -8.23
N HIS A 565 0.01 -23.84 -8.41
CA HIS A 565 -1.46 -23.98 -8.52
C HIS A 565 -1.95 -24.78 -9.74
N VAL A 566 -1.02 -25.25 -10.57
CA VAL A 566 -1.30 -25.99 -11.79
C VAL A 566 -1.15 -27.51 -11.57
N VAL A 567 -0.77 -27.94 -10.36
CA VAL A 567 -0.64 -29.34 -9.97
C VAL A 567 -1.92 -29.79 -9.28
N ASP A 568 -2.77 -30.49 -10.01
CA ASP A 568 -3.92 -31.20 -9.44
C ASP A 568 -3.42 -32.34 -8.53
N GLU A 569 -3.92 -32.42 -7.30
CA GLU A 569 -3.42 -33.32 -6.24
C GLU A 569 -3.54 -34.82 -6.62
N ASP A 570 -4.41 -35.17 -7.57
CA ASP A 570 -4.66 -36.54 -8.00
C ASP A 570 -3.80 -37.00 -9.20
N SER A 571 -2.97 -36.13 -9.80
CA SER A 571 -2.17 -36.50 -10.98
C SER A 571 -0.67 -36.52 -10.68
N SER A 572 -0.11 -37.74 -10.59
CA SER A 572 1.35 -37.99 -10.51
C SER A 572 2.11 -37.63 -11.80
N VAL A 573 1.47 -36.94 -12.74
CA VAL A 573 2.05 -36.51 -14.03
C VAL A 573 2.05 -34.97 -14.08
N LEU A 574 3.06 -34.41 -13.41
CA LEU A 574 3.41 -32.98 -13.38
C LEU A 574 3.73 -32.45 -14.79
N THR A 575 2.73 -32.07 -15.59
CA THR A 575 3.01 -31.53 -16.94
C THR A 575 2.05 -30.47 -17.45
N THR A 576 1.04 -30.02 -16.71
CA THR A 576 0.30 -28.82 -17.14
C THR A 576 1.29 -27.64 -17.10
N PRO A 577 1.75 -27.12 -18.26
CA PRO A 577 2.74 -26.07 -18.27
C PRO A 577 2.06 -24.85 -17.67
N TRP A 578 2.62 -24.26 -16.63
CA TRP A 578 2.13 -23.00 -16.06
C TRP A 578 1.85 -21.93 -17.14
N LEU A 579 2.55 -22.01 -18.29
CA LEU A 579 2.33 -21.20 -19.48
C LEU A 579 0.95 -21.43 -20.12
N ASP A 580 0.44 -22.66 -20.20
CA ASP A 580 -0.92 -22.96 -20.69
C ASP A 580 -1.99 -22.32 -19.80
N SER A 581 -1.82 -22.42 -18.48
CA SER A 581 -2.73 -21.74 -17.54
C SER A 581 -2.61 -20.23 -17.63
N SER A 582 -1.39 -19.70 -17.81
CA SER A 582 -1.16 -18.28 -18.01
C SER A 582 -1.77 -17.81 -19.32
N PHE A 583 -1.79 -18.63 -20.37
CA PHE A 583 -2.46 -18.33 -21.63
C PHE A 583 -3.97 -18.24 -21.49
N GLU A 584 -4.59 -19.22 -20.82
CA GLU A 584 -6.03 -19.17 -20.58
C GLU A 584 -6.39 -17.97 -19.71
N VAL A 585 -5.60 -17.68 -18.66
CA VAL A 585 -5.79 -16.48 -17.85
C VAL A 585 -5.62 -15.21 -18.69
N LEU A 586 -4.56 -15.09 -19.49
CA LEU A 586 -4.35 -13.94 -20.40
C LEU A 586 -5.49 -13.80 -21.41
N ARG A 587 -6.06 -14.92 -21.88
CA ARG A 587 -7.20 -14.95 -22.81
C ARG A 587 -8.46 -14.44 -22.14
N GLU A 588 -8.71 -14.84 -20.90
CA GLU A 588 -9.90 -14.49 -20.14
C GLU A 588 -9.98 -13.01 -19.72
N ILE A 589 -8.85 -12.31 -19.72
CA ILE A 589 -8.70 -10.93 -19.25
C ILE A 589 -8.11 -10.01 -20.32
N CYS A 590 -8.09 -10.45 -21.57
CA CYS A 590 -7.42 -9.77 -22.67
C CYS A 590 -7.85 -8.30 -22.82
N SER A 591 -9.09 -7.97 -22.44
CA SER A 591 -9.61 -6.59 -22.38
C SER A 591 -8.84 -5.67 -21.44
N ASP A 592 -8.24 -6.22 -20.37
CA ASP A 592 -7.61 -5.48 -19.27
C ASP A 592 -6.08 -5.50 -19.36
N LEU A 593 -5.52 -6.30 -20.27
CA LEU A 593 -4.08 -6.39 -20.49
C LEU A 593 -3.56 -5.15 -21.22
N ASN A 594 -2.40 -4.67 -20.78
CA ASN A 594 -1.62 -3.74 -21.58
C ASN A 594 -0.97 -4.52 -22.74
N PRO A 595 -1.03 -4.06 -24.01
CA PRO A 595 -0.31 -4.68 -25.13
C PRO A 595 1.18 -4.90 -24.85
N LYS A 596 1.80 -4.06 -24.01
CA LYS A 596 3.19 -4.21 -23.57
C LYS A 596 3.40 -5.47 -22.72
N SER A 597 2.42 -5.84 -21.89
CA SER A 597 2.46 -7.09 -21.13
C SER A 597 2.42 -8.30 -22.06
N LEU A 598 1.60 -8.26 -23.12
CA LEU A 598 1.59 -9.30 -24.15
C LEU A 598 2.94 -9.37 -24.90
N ALA A 599 3.54 -8.23 -25.23
CA ALA A 599 4.87 -8.18 -25.81
C ALA A 599 5.93 -8.84 -24.90
N THR A 600 5.91 -8.59 -23.58
CA THR A 600 6.84 -9.26 -22.65
C THR A 600 6.70 -10.78 -22.71
N PHE A 601 5.47 -11.26 -22.81
CA PHE A 601 5.16 -12.67 -22.92
C PHE A 601 5.66 -13.25 -24.26
N ILE A 602 5.40 -12.54 -25.38
CA ILE A 602 5.86 -12.92 -26.72
C ILE A 602 7.39 -13.00 -26.77
N ALA A 603 8.11 -12.06 -26.16
CA ALA A 603 9.56 -12.08 -26.10
C ALA A 603 10.08 -13.35 -25.41
N PHE A 604 9.49 -13.72 -24.27
CA PHE A 604 9.84 -14.97 -23.58
C PHE A 604 9.58 -16.21 -24.45
N TYR A 605 8.44 -16.26 -25.13
CA TYR A 605 8.14 -17.33 -26.09
C TYR A 605 9.17 -17.40 -27.23
N LEU A 606 9.54 -16.26 -27.82
CA LEU A 606 10.46 -16.20 -28.95
C LEU A 606 11.88 -16.65 -28.57
N VAL A 607 12.34 -16.37 -27.34
CA VAL A 607 13.59 -16.94 -26.82
C VAL A 607 13.55 -18.47 -26.93
N ARG A 608 12.49 -19.10 -26.43
CA ARG A 608 12.37 -20.57 -26.41
C ARG A 608 12.22 -21.17 -27.79
N ALA A 609 11.43 -20.52 -28.65
CA ALA A 609 11.24 -20.96 -30.02
C ALA A 609 12.58 -21.01 -30.77
N PHE A 610 13.42 -19.97 -30.66
CA PHE A 610 14.68 -19.91 -31.39
C PHE A 610 15.87 -20.57 -30.69
N ASP A 611 15.82 -20.78 -29.37
CA ASP A 611 16.81 -21.59 -28.65
C ASP A 611 16.74 -23.08 -29.07
N SER A 612 15.55 -23.55 -29.45
CA SER A 612 15.36 -24.89 -30.02
C SER A 612 15.78 -25.03 -31.50
N GLY A 613 16.28 -23.95 -32.12
CA GLY A 613 16.68 -23.94 -33.53
C GLY A 613 15.51 -24.09 -34.50
N SER A 614 14.36 -23.50 -34.17
CA SER A 614 13.15 -23.52 -35.01
C SER A 614 13.34 -22.83 -36.34
N LYS A 615 12.57 -23.26 -37.34
CA LYS A 615 12.46 -22.52 -38.60
C LYS A 615 11.61 -21.28 -38.41
N ILE A 616 11.81 -20.28 -39.26
CA ILE A 616 10.97 -19.08 -39.19
C ILE A 616 9.53 -19.41 -39.57
N SER A 617 9.29 -20.30 -40.53
CA SER A 617 7.95 -20.76 -40.92
C SER A 617 7.22 -21.54 -39.83
N ASP A 618 7.94 -22.12 -38.86
CA ASP A 618 7.32 -22.77 -37.69
C ASP A 618 6.73 -21.73 -36.71
N VAL A 619 7.37 -20.56 -36.62
CA VAL A 619 7.06 -19.48 -35.66
C VAL A 619 6.19 -18.39 -36.30
N PHE A 620 6.35 -18.12 -37.59
CA PHE A 620 5.73 -17.03 -38.33
C PHE A 620 5.04 -17.53 -39.60
N SER A 621 3.75 -17.27 -39.71
CA SER A 621 2.96 -17.51 -40.92
C SER A 621 3.15 -16.36 -41.90
N ILE A 622 3.98 -16.54 -42.92
CA ILE A 622 4.26 -15.53 -43.95
C ILE A 622 3.04 -15.34 -44.87
N HIS A 623 2.75 -14.08 -45.22
CA HIS A 623 1.69 -13.72 -46.17
C HIS A 623 1.84 -14.47 -47.49
N LYS A 624 0.73 -14.98 -48.06
CA LYS A 624 0.73 -15.77 -49.31
C LYS A 624 1.54 -15.15 -50.45
N ASP A 625 1.41 -13.83 -50.67
CA ASP A 625 2.09 -13.11 -51.77
C ASP A 625 3.61 -12.95 -51.55
N HIS A 626 4.10 -13.22 -50.34
CA HIS A 626 5.52 -13.11 -49.99
C HIS A 626 6.24 -14.46 -49.86
N LYS A 627 5.51 -15.59 -49.93
CA LYS A 627 6.10 -16.93 -49.73
C LYS A 627 7.24 -17.25 -50.71
N GLU A 628 7.06 -16.92 -51.99
CA GLU A 628 8.06 -17.17 -53.03
C GLU A 628 9.35 -16.36 -52.83
N VAL A 629 9.23 -15.16 -52.24
CA VAL A 629 10.37 -14.26 -51.99
C VAL A 629 11.08 -14.63 -50.68
N CYS A 630 10.34 -15.15 -49.70
CA CYS A 630 10.86 -15.51 -48.38
C CYS A 630 11.35 -16.96 -48.32
N LYS A 631 12.21 -17.39 -49.25
CA LYS A 631 12.81 -18.75 -49.22
C LYS A 631 13.60 -19.01 -47.93
N TRP A 632 14.05 -17.95 -47.28
CA TRP A 632 14.68 -18.01 -45.97
C TRP A 632 13.75 -18.43 -44.83
N ALA A 633 12.42 -18.41 -45.03
CA ALA A 633 11.46 -18.77 -43.99
C ALA A 633 11.62 -20.24 -43.53
N ASP A 634 12.07 -21.14 -44.40
CA ASP A 634 12.28 -22.55 -44.07
C ASP A 634 13.66 -22.85 -43.47
N LYS A 635 14.51 -21.83 -43.33
CA LYS A 635 15.82 -21.94 -42.66
C LYS A 635 15.62 -21.88 -41.15
N LYS A 636 16.49 -22.58 -40.42
CA LYS A 636 16.58 -22.43 -38.96
C LYS A 636 17.10 -21.04 -38.61
N ALA A 637 16.61 -20.51 -37.50
CA ALA A 637 17.03 -19.21 -36.98
C ALA A 637 17.41 -19.30 -35.51
N THR A 638 18.34 -18.44 -35.11
CA THR A 638 18.79 -18.26 -33.73
C THR A 638 18.64 -16.80 -33.35
N LEU A 639 18.12 -16.55 -32.14
CA LEU A 639 18.05 -15.22 -31.58
C LEU A 639 19.47 -14.71 -31.32
N VAL A 640 19.75 -13.46 -31.70
CA VAL A 640 21.08 -12.87 -31.50
C VAL A 640 21.02 -11.62 -30.62
N GLN A 641 22.11 -11.40 -29.89
CA GLN A 641 22.37 -10.18 -29.14
C GLN A 641 23.67 -9.53 -29.64
N PHE A 642 23.83 -8.24 -29.41
CA PHE A 642 25.11 -7.58 -29.71
C PHE A 642 26.14 -7.89 -28.62
N SER A 643 27.34 -8.30 -29.02
CA SER A 643 28.49 -8.54 -28.15
C SER A 643 29.56 -7.48 -28.39
N GLU A 644 29.86 -6.71 -27.35
CA GLU A 644 30.95 -5.72 -27.37
C GLU A 644 32.29 -6.35 -27.73
N ALA A 645 32.59 -7.51 -27.13
CA ALA A 645 33.86 -8.20 -27.28
C ALA A 645 34.17 -8.52 -28.75
N ASN A 646 33.15 -8.84 -29.53
CA ASN A 646 33.28 -9.19 -30.93
C ASN A 646 32.88 -8.07 -31.89
N ARG A 647 32.34 -6.96 -31.36
CA ARG A 647 31.65 -5.90 -32.12
C ARG A 647 30.69 -6.46 -33.18
N SER A 648 30.02 -7.56 -32.84
CA SER A 648 29.20 -8.32 -33.76
C SER A 648 27.95 -8.86 -33.06
N LEU A 649 26.96 -9.23 -33.87
CA LEU A 649 25.86 -10.06 -33.39
C LEU A 649 26.38 -11.45 -33.08
N THR A 650 26.03 -11.96 -31.90
CA THR A 650 26.34 -13.32 -31.43
C THR A 650 25.07 -14.02 -31.00
N PRO A 651 24.99 -15.35 -31.11
CA PRO A 651 23.89 -16.13 -30.54
C PRO A 651 23.59 -15.70 -29.10
N PHE A 652 22.32 -15.43 -28.82
CA PHE A 652 21.86 -15.15 -27.48
C PHE A 652 21.89 -16.45 -26.68
N HIS A 653 22.68 -16.47 -25.62
CA HIS A 653 22.62 -17.49 -24.59
C HIS A 653 21.96 -16.86 -23.38
N GLU A 654 21.01 -17.59 -22.78
CA GLU A 654 20.13 -17.07 -21.74
C GLU A 654 20.93 -16.43 -20.60
N SER A 655 20.96 -15.09 -20.59
CA SER A 655 21.65 -14.26 -19.60
C SER A 655 20.65 -13.28 -18.99
N ILE A 656 21.07 -12.63 -17.90
CA ILE A 656 20.21 -12.09 -16.83
C ILE A 656 19.04 -11.24 -17.32
N ALA A 657 19.11 -10.52 -18.45
CA ALA A 657 17.98 -9.77 -19.03
C ALA A 657 17.76 -10.12 -20.51
N ILE A 658 16.51 -10.45 -20.86
CA ILE A 658 16.07 -10.80 -22.22
C ILE A 658 15.61 -9.55 -22.97
N MET A 659 15.15 -8.51 -22.28
CA MET A 659 14.49 -7.36 -22.90
C MET A 659 14.90 -6.03 -22.26
N ASP A 660 15.22 -5.05 -23.11
CA ASP A 660 15.39 -3.65 -22.74
C ASP A 660 14.13 -2.85 -23.08
N THR A 661 13.84 -1.80 -22.32
CA THR A 661 12.69 -0.91 -22.54
C THR A 661 13.15 0.43 -23.08
N ALA A 662 12.56 0.86 -24.19
CA ALA A 662 12.81 2.14 -24.84
C ALA A 662 11.58 3.06 -24.69
N TYR A 663 11.76 4.19 -24.00
CA TYR A 663 10.70 5.16 -23.75
C TYR A 663 10.60 6.22 -24.84
N THR A 664 11.72 6.48 -25.51
CA THR A 664 11.88 7.51 -26.53
C THR A 664 12.51 6.94 -27.81
N LEU A 665 12.44 7.67 -28.92
CA LEU A 665 13.22 7.36 -30.12
C LEU A 665 14.72 7.25 -29.84
N SER A 666 15.25 8.12 -28.99
CA SER A 666 16.67 8.08 -28.62
C SER A 666 17.02 6.80 -27.86
N ASP A 667 16.12 6.25 -27.04
CA ASP A 667 16.35 4.95 -26.41
C ASP A 667 16.38 3.80 -27.43
N VAL A 668 15.51 3.87 -28.45
CA VAL A 668 15.51 2.90 -29.56
C VAL A 668 16.80 3.00 -30.37
N GLU A 669 17.21 4.21 -30.73
CA GLU A 669 18.49 4.47 -31.38
C GLU A 669 19.64 3.96 -30.51
N SER A 670 19.59 4.24 -29.21
CA SER A 670 20.60 3.78 -28.25
C SER A 670 20.62 2.26 -28.20
N TRP A 671 19.49 1.57 -28.22
CA TRP A 671 19.48 0.10 -28.32
C TRP A 671 20.03 -0.39 -29.68
N LEU A 672 19.72 0.27 -30.79
CA LEU A 672 20.27 -0.08 -32.10
C LEU A 672 21.79 0.13 -32.19
N ASN A 673 22.31 1.13 -31.49
CA ASN A 673 23.70 1.61 -31.61
C ASN A 673 24.59 1.32 -30.38
N ARG A 674 24.07 0.84 -29.25
CA ARG A 674 24.87 0.64 -28.02
C ARG A 674 25.85 -0.51 -28.19
N TRP A 675 27.12 -0.19 -28.28
CA TRP A 675 28.17 -1.21 -28.38
C TRP A 675 28.83 -1.55 -27.05
N GLU A 676 28.56 -0.79 -25.97
CA GLU A 676 29.37 -0.76 -24.75
C GLU A 676 28.84 -1.65 -23.59
N THR A 677 27.75 -2.41 -23.78
CA THR A 677 27.26 -3.39 -22.78
C THR A 677 26.53 -4.55 -23.45
N LEU A 678 26.64 -5.77 -22.91
CA LEU A 678 25.81 -6.93 -23.30
C LEU A 678 24.33 -6.50 -23.35
N GLN A 679 23.78 -6.47 -24.57
CA GLN A 679 22.43 -6.00 -24.81
C GLN A 679 21.42 -7.11 -24.66
N ALA A 680 20.26 -6.76 -24.09
CA ALA A 680 19.09 -7.60 -24.19
C ALA A 680 18.70 -7.80 -25.68
N PRO A 681 18.42 -9.03 -26.14
CA PRO A 681 18.11 -9.32 -27.54
C PRO A 681 16.79 -8.70 -28.03
N PHE A 682 15.91 -8.27 -27.11
CA PHE A 682 14.67 -7.58 -27.43
C PHE A 682 14.69 -6.12 -26.96
N CYS A 683 14.09 -5.23 -27.76
CA CYS A 683 13.74 -3.87 -27.36
C CYS A 683 12.20 -3.72 -27.35
N LEU A 684 11.66 -3.47 -26.16
CA LEU A 684 10.27 -3.11 -25.91
C LEU A 684 10.08 -1.60 -26.11
N THR A 685 9.35 -1.20 -27.13
CA THR A 685 9.11 0.21 -27.47
C THR A 685 7.85 0.74 -26.79
N HIS A 686 7.93 1.93 -26.18
CA HIS A 686 6.78 2.61 -25.59
C HIS A 686 5.99 3.48 -26.56
N THR A 687 6.54 3.72 -27.76
CA THR A 687 5.91 4.50 -28.84
C THR A 687 4.68 3.80 -29.41
N ALA A 688 3.91 4.51 -30.24
CA ALA A 688 2.66 4.02 -30.80
C ALA A 688 2.79 2.71 -31.60
N THR A 689 3.89 2.49 -32.35
CA THR A 689 4.22 1.26 -33.11
C THR A 689 5.70 1.23 -33.46
N PRO A 690 6.44 0.11 -33.30
CA PRO A 690 6.02 -1.27 -32.99
C PRO A 690 5.86 -1.51 -31.47
N ASN A 691 5.77 -2.76 -31.02
CA ASN A 691 5.92 -3.12 -29.59
C ASN A 691 7.26 -3.79 -29.31
N LEU A 692 7.77 -4.64 -30.20
CA LEU A 692 9.04 -5.34 -30.05
C LEU A 692 9.91 -5.17 -31.30
N LEU A 693 11.20 -5.00 -31.05
CA LEU A 693 12.27 -5.04 -32.04
C LEU A 693 13.31 -6.09 -31.61
N PHE A 694 13.75 -6.95 -32.54
CA PHE A 694 14.81 -7.94 -32.29
C PHE A 694 15.44 -8.42 -33.60
N THR A 695 16.52 -9.19 -33.49
CA THR A 695 17.24 -9.74 -34.66
C THR A 695 17.43 -11.23 -34.55
N LEU A 696 17.27 -11.91 -35.68
CA LEU A 696 17.53 -13.33 -35.86
C LEU A 696 18.72 -13.50 -36.81
N GLN A 697 19.54 -14.51 -36.54
CA GLN A 697 20.55 -15.00 -37.45
C GLN A 697 20.08 -16.33 -38.05
N LEU A 698 20.12 -16.44 -39.37
CA LEU A 698 19.80 -17.67 -40.09
C LEU A 698 20.98 -18.62 -40.08
N GLU A 699 20.73 -19.90 -40.36
CA GLU A 699 21.77 -20.94 -40.41
C GLU A 699 22.87 -20.70 -41.45
N ASP A 700 22.63 -19.86 -42.47
CA ASP A 700 23.63 -19.43 -43.46
C ASP A 700 24.32 -18.11 -43.11
N GLY A 701 24.06 -17.57 -41.93
CA GLY A 701 24.66 -16.36 -41.40
C GLY A 701 24.03 -15.06 -41.91
N GLU A 702 22.93 -15.11 -42.66
CA GLU A 702 22.11 -13.93 -42.96
C GLU A 702 21.36 -13.45 -41.71
N PHE A 703 20.98 -12.16 -41.68
CA PHE A 703 20.27 -11.58 -40.54
C PHE A 703 18.89 -11.04 -40.93
N ILE A 704 17.94 -11.24 -40.02
CA ILE A 704 16.57 -10.73 -40.15
C ILE A 704 16.24 -9.83 -38.96
N ARG A 705 15.88 -8.59 -39.25
CA ARG A 705 15.30 -7.66 -38.27
C ARG A 705 13.79 -7.88 -38.21
N VAL A 706 13.28 -8.20 -37.03
CA VAL A 706 11.84 -8.39 -36.84
C VAL A 706 11.25 -7.16 -36.16
N ILE A 707 10.21 -6.62 -36.76
CA ILE A 707 9.41 -5.49 -36.26
C ILE A 707 8.04 -6.06 -35.90
N LEU A 708 7.77 -6.22 -34.60
CA LEU A 708 6.57 -6.92 -34.15
C LEU A 708 5.60 -5.97 -33.44
N ARG A 709 4.34 -6.02 -33.87
CA ARG A 709 3.21 -5.39 -33.17
C ARG A 709 2.33 -6.46 -32.53
N SER A 710 2.14 -6.36 -31.22
CA SER A 710 1.18 -7.18 -30.48
C SER A 710 -0.17 -6.48 -30.42
N VAL A 711 -1.24 -7.22 -30.67
CA VAL A 711 -2.62 -6.74 -30.64
C VAL A 711 -3.42 -7.65 -29.72
N LEU A 712 -4.10 -7.05 -28.76
CA LEU A 712 -5.05 -7.73 -27.88
C LEU A 712 -6.44 -7.60 -28.50
N SER A 713 -7.05 -8.74 -28.81
CA SER A 713 -8.38 -8.82 -29.42
C SER A 713 -9.05 -10.15 -29.12
N ASP A 714 -10.23 -10.10 -28.51
CA ASP A 714 -11.07 -11.28 -28.25
C ASP A 714 -11.70 -11.82 -29.54
N GLU A 715 -11.91 -10.94 -30.52
CA GLU A 715 -12.43 -11.28 -31.84
C GLU A 715 -11.31 -11.35 -32.87
N VAL A 716 -11.52 -12.14 -33.93
CA VAL A 716 -10.65 -12.12 -35.11
C VAL A 716 -10.56 -10.68 -35.62
N LEU A 717 -9.33 -10.18 -35.79
CA LEU A 717 -9.12 -8.82 -36.29
C LEU A 717 -9.76 -8.67 -37.66
N LYS A 718 -10.68 -7.71 -37.78
CA LYS A 718 -11.30 -7.35 -39.07
C LYS A 718 -10.23 -6.88 -40.04
N ASP A 719 -10.37 -7.20 -41.32
CA ASP A 719 -9.39 -6.88 -42.37
C ASP A 719 -8.95 -5.41 -42.36
N ALA A 720 -9.89 -4.47 -42.19
CA ALA A 720 -9.57 -3.03 -42.12
C ALA A 720 -8.69 -2.67 -40.91
N THR A 721 -8.96 -3.26 -39.74
CA THR A 721 -8.15 -3.05 -38.53
C THR A 721 -6.77 -3.68 -38.70
N LEU A 722 -6.71 -4.91 -39.22
CA LEU A 722 -5.45 -5.60 -39.47
C LEU A 722 -4.60 -4.87 -40.50
N GLN A 723 -5.21 -4.34 -41.57
CA GLN A 723 -4.53 -3.55 -42.59
C GLN A 723 -3.95 -2.25 -42.00
N GLU A 724 -4.68 -1.56 -41.12
CA GLU A 724 -4.16 -0.39 -40.41
C GLU A 724 -3.00 -0.75 -39.48
N VAL A 725 -3.08 -1.87 -38.74
CA VAL A 725 -1.98 -2.35 -37.91
C VAL A 725 -0.72 -2.62 -38.74
N VAL A 726 -0.87 -3.31 -39.88
CA VAL A 726 0.22 -3.61 -40.81
C VAL A 726 0.80 -2.33 -41.42
N ARG A 727 -0.06 -1.38 -41.80
CA ARG A 727 0.35 -0.08 -42.35
C ARG A 727 1.21 0.70 -41.37
N ARG A 728 0.92 0.63 -40.07
CA ARG A 728 1.75 1.29 -39.03
C ARG A 728 3.13 0.66 -38.85
N LEU A 729 3.37 -0.53 -39.40
CA LEU A 729 4.68 -1.16 -39.45
C LEU A 729 5.45 -0.81 -40.75
N ASP A 730 4.86 -0.06 -41.68
CA ASP A 730 5.55 0.45 -42.86
C ASP A 730 6.61 1.48 -42.47
N ARG A 731 7.64 1.60 -43.31
CA ARG A 731 8.77 2.53 -43.12
C ARG A 731 8.32 3.97 -42.85
N GLU A 732 7.25 4.43 -43.49
CA GLU A 732 6.76 5.81 -43.36
C GLU A 732 6.02 6.08 -42.02
N HIS A 733 5.57 5.04 -41.33
CA HIS A 733 4.72 5.15 -40.14
C HIS A 733 5.37 4.57 -38.87
N LEU A 734 6.43 3.78 -39.02
CA LEU A 734 7.13 3.15 -37.93
C LEU A 734 7.71 4.19 -36.95
N LEU A 735 7.51 4.00 -35.64
CA LEU A 735 8.03 4.84 -34.56
C LEU A 735 7.61 6.32 -34.62
N ARG A 736 6.58 6.70 -35.38
CA ARG A 736 6.08 8.09 -35.36
C ARG A 736 5.27 8.34 -34.09
N ASP A 737 5.70 9.31 -33.30
CA ASP A 737 4.86 9.97 -32.28
C ASP A 737 4.58 11.44 -32.68
N ASP A 738 3.48 11.99 -32.16
CA ASP A 738 3.09 13.39 -32.43
C ASP A 738 4.10 14.35 -31.78
N GLY A 739 5.01 14.94 -32.58
CA GLY A 739 5.91 16.01 -32.14
C GLY A 739 7.42 15.73 -32.19
N GLU A 740 7.84 14.59 -32.74
CA GLU A 740 9.28 14.26 -32.86
C GLU A 740 9.97 14.90 -34.07
N ASP A 741 11.29 15.13 -33.96
CA ASP A 741 12.12 15.66 -35.05
C ASP A 741 12.14 14.67 -36.23
N SER A 742 11.59 15.12 -37.36
CA SER A 742 11.49 14.33 -38.60
C SER A 742 12.84 13.83 -39.11
N ALA A 743 13.95 14.52 -38.83
CA ALA A 743 15.27 14.10 -39.28
C ALA A 743 15.83 12.96 -38.40
N HIS A 744 15.69 13.09 -37.08
CA HIS A 744 16.09 12.05 -36.13
C HIS A 744 15.25 10.78 -36.32
N HIS A 745 13.92 10.93 -36.44
CA HIS A 745 13.00 9.84 -36.75
C HIS A 745 13.43 9.09 -38.03
N ALA A 746 13.69 9.81 -39.11
CA ALA A 746 14.12 9.21 -40.37
C ALA A 746 15.45 8.44 -40.23
N ALA A 747 16.39 8.93 -39.43
CA ALA A 747 17.67 8.26 -39.16
C ALA A 747 17.49 6.96 -38.38
N VAL A 748 16.63 6.95 -37.35
CA VAL A 748 16.34 5.74 -36.56
C VAL A 748 15.62 4.70 -37.42
N VAL A 749 14.58 5.10 -38.16
CA VAL A 749 13.86 4.20 -39.08
C VAL A 749 14.78 3.65 -40.15
N LYS A 750 15.66 4.49 -40.72
CA LYS A 750 16.68 4.03 -41.67
C LYS A 750 17.57 2.94 -41.04
N THR A 751 18.01 3.14 -39.80
CA THR A 751 18.84 2.16 -39.09
C THR A 751 18.10 0.85 -38.83
N VAL A 752 16.79 0.90 -38.52
CA VAL A 752 15.96 -0.30 -38.36
C VAL A 752 15.89 -1.12 -39.65
N PHE A 753 15.72 -0.46 -40.80
CA PHE A 753 15.53 -1.15 -42.08
C PHE A 753 16.82 -1.52 -42.81
N GLU A 754 17.83 -0.65 -42.76
CA GLU A 754 19.06 -0.77 -43.55
C GLU A 754 20.25 -1.28 -42.72
N GLY A 755 20.13 -1.30 -41.39
CA GLY A 755 21.24 -1.62 -40.49
C GLY A 755 22.14 -0.42 -40.19
N THR A 756 23.17 -0.65 -39.39
CA THR A 756 24.24 0.33 -39.14
C THR A 756 25.33 0.17 -40.20
N ARG A 757 26.16 1.19 -40.39
CA ARG A 757 27.30 1.12 -41.35
C ARG A 757 28.31 0.01 -41.01
N GLU A 758 28.28 -0.53 -39.80
CA GLU A 758 29.24 -1.50 -39.28
C GLU A 758 28.78 -2.95 -39.45
N THR A 759 27.49 -3.19 -39.66
CA THR A 759 27.01 -4.50 -40.10
C THR A 759 27.29 -4.60 -41.59
N GLU A 760 28.39 -5.26 -41.97
CA GLU A 760 28.86 -5.39 -43.37
C GLU A 760 27.83 -6.03 -44.33
N ARG A 761 26.68 -6.49 -43.82
CA ARG A 761 25.61 -7.14 -44.58
C ARG A 761 24.26 -6.45 -44.34
N PRO A 762 23.46 -6.21 -45.39
CA PRO A 762 22.11 -5.67 -45.26
C PRO A 762 21.20 -6.66 -44.51
N PHE A 763 20.29 -6.12 -43.69
CA PHE A 763 19.25 -6.92 -43.03
C PHE A 763 18.07 -7.16 -43.97
N CYS A 764 17.48 -8.35 -43.90
CA CYS A 764 16.08 -8.51 -44.31
C CYS A 764 15.18 -8.01 -43.17
N VAL A 765 14.10 -7.32 -43.50
CA VAL A 765 13.13 -6.85 -42.50
C VAL A 765 11.87 -7.70 -42.58
N LEU A 766 11.42 -8.23 -41.45
CA LEU A 766 10.15 -8.92 -41.31
C LEU A 766 9.20 -8.09 -40.45
N ARG A 767 8.06 -7.70 -41.02
CA ARG A 767 6.98 -7.02 -40.30
C ARG A 767 6.02 -8.07 -39.76
N ALA A 768 5.92 -8.18 -38.45
CA ALA A 768 5.13 -9.20 -37.79
C ALA A 768 3.96 -8.59 -37.02
N VAL A 769 2.79 -9.21 -37.14
CA VAL A 769 1.65 -8.97 -36.24
C VAL A 769 1.50 -10.19 -35.34
N ALA A 770 1.27 -9.97 -34.06
CA ALA A 770 0.91 -11.00 -33.11
C ALA A 770 -0.44 -10.64 -32.51
N SER A 771 -1.49 -11.35 -32.90
CA SER A 771 -2.83 -11.17 -32.34
C SER A 771 -3.10 -12.25 -31.28
N PHE A 772 -3.70 -11.85 -30.16
CA PHE A 772 -4.06 -12.74 -29.07
C PHE A 772 -5.32 -12.22 -28.33
N PRO A 773 -6.19 -13.12 -27.82
CA PRO A 773 -6.23 -14.56 -28.06
C PRO A 773 -6.65 -14.92 -29.49
N ALA A 774 -7.33 -14.02 -30.20
CA ALA A 774 -7.79 -14.29 -31.54
C ALA A 774 -6.63 -14.32 -32.55
N LEU A 775 -6.71 -15.24 -33.51
CA LEU A 775 -5.77 -15.30 -34.63
C LEU A 775 -6.03 -14.16 -35.62
N ALA A 776 -4.97 -13.63 -36.22
CA ALA A 776 -5.07 -12.73 -37.37
C ALA A 776 -4.84 -13.51 -38.66
N ASP A 777 -5.78 -13.41 -39.60
CA ASP A 777 -5.57 -13.93 -40.96
C ASP A 777 -5.06 -12.82 -41.88
N ILE A 778 -3.74 -12.72 -41.95
CA ILE A 778 -3.10 -11.73 -42.81
C ILE A 778 -3.35 -12.00 -44.31
N ASN A 779 -3.79 -13.18 -44.73
CA ASN A 779 -3.91 -13.51 -46.16
C ASN A 779 -5.09 -12.83 -46.86
N ASN A 780 -5.99 -12.19 -46.11
CA ASN A 780 -7.17 -11.50 -46.65
C ASN A 780 -6.96 -10.00 -46.85
N ILE A 781 -5.86 -9.44 -46.35
CA ILE A 781 -5.59 -8.00 -46.49
C ILE A 781 -4.82 -7.67 -47.78
N SER A 782 -5.18 -6.55 -48.39
CA SER A 782 -4.40 -5.98 -49.49
C SER A 782 -3.13 -5.34 -48.95
N LEU A 783 -1.98 -5.76 -49.47
CA LEU A 783 -0.68 -5.27 -49.02
C LEU A 783 -0.44 -3.83 -49.50
N PRO A 784 -0.17 -2.86 -48.59
CA PRO A 784 0.05 -1.47 -48.95
C PRO A 784 1.40 -1.23 -49.63
N SER A 785 2.42 -2.04 -49.33
CA SER A 785 3.78 -1.92 -49.86
C SER A 785 4.46 -3.30 -50.05
N LYS A 786 5.34 -3.39 -51.06
CA LYS A 786 6.22 -4.55 -51.33
C LYS A 786 7.59 -4.46 -50.65
N ASP A 787 7.85 -3.42 -49.84
CA ASP A 787 9.19 -3.11 -49.34
C ASP A 787 9.74 -4.15 -48.36
N ALA A 788 8.87 -4.81 -47.59
CA ALA A 788 9.25 -5.84 -46.65
C ALA A 788 8.14 -6.88 -46.46
N PRO A 789 8.48 -8.17 -46.30
CA PRO A 789 7.51 -9.22 -46.04
C PRO A 789 6.74 -9.01 -44.74
N ILE A 790 5.52 -9.54 -44.73
CA ILE A 790 4.59 -9.49 -43.59
C ILE A 790 4.30 -10.91 -43.13
N ALA A 791 4.23 -11.09 -41.81
CA ALA A 791 3.87 -12.36 -41.20
C ALA A 791 2.95 -12.17 -39.99
N ASN A 792 2.21 -13.23 -39.68
CA ASN A 792 1.48 -13.37 -38.43
C ASN A 792 2.27 -14.31 -37.50
N LEU A 793 2.41 -13.96 -36.24
CA LEU A 793 3.01 -14.84 -35.24
C LEU A 793 2.08 -16.04 -35.01
N ASN A 794 2.63 -17.26 -35.12
CA ASN A 794 1.88 -18.48 -34.92
C ASN A 794 1.70 -18.77 -33.42
N THR A 795 0.72 -18.11 -32.81
CA THR A 795 0.40 -18.28 -31.38
C THR A 795 -0.06 -19.69 -31.00
N SER A 796 -0.55 -20.50 -31.97
CA SER A 796 -0.92 -21.89 -31.71
C SER A 796 0.28 -22.78 -31.37
N SER A 797 1.49 -22.40 -31.82
CA SER A 797 2.72 -23.12 -31.51
C SER A 797 3.27 -22.82 -30.12
N PHE A 798 2.70 -21.83 -29.43
CA PHE A 798 3.20 -21.37 -28.13
C PHE A 798 3.36 -22.50 -27.14
N LYS A 799 2.30 -23.28 -26.95
CA LYS A 799 2.27 -24.46 -26.09
C LYS A 799 3.45 -25.41 -26.34
N ARG A 800 3.77 -25.68 -27.61
CA ARG A 800 4.87 -26.59 -28.00
C ARG A 800 6.23 -26.12 -27.52
N PHE A 801 6.50 -24.82 -27.59
CA PHE A 801 7.81 -24.25 -27.24
C PHE A 801 7.93 -23.91 -25.76
N THR A 802 6.80 -23.77 -25.07
CA THR A 802 6.75 -23.50 -23.64
C THR A 802 6.54 -24.75 -22.79
N SER A 803 6.04 -25.84 -23.37
CA SER A 803 5.87 -27.13 -22.70
C SER A 803 7.23 -27.74 -22.38
N GLY A 804 7.47 -28.03 -21.10
CA GLY A 804 8.68 -28.73 -20.65
C GLY A 804 9.66 -27.88 -19.84
N ILE A 805 9.43 -26.57 -19.67
CA ILE A 805 10.24 -25.76 -18.75
C ILE A 805 9.83 -26.09 -17.31
N PRO A 806 10.75 -26.62 -16.47
CA PRO A 806 10.43 -26.87 -15.07
C PRO A 806 10.12 -25.56 -14.35
N ALA A 807 9.05 -25.55 -13.55
CA ALA A 807 8.69 -24.42 -12.69
C ALA A 807 9.86 -23.91 -11.84
N SER A 808 10.70 -24.83 -11.35
CA SER A 808 11.88 -24.51 -10.55
C SER A 808 12.89 -23.63 -11.30
N VAL A 809 13.12 -23.87 -12.59
CA VAL A 809 14.06 -23.08 -13.41
C VAL A 809 13.59 -21.63 -13.53
N LEU A 810 12.28 -21.43 -13.68
CA LEU A 810 11.69 -20.10 -13.81
C LEU A 810 11.69 -19.35 -12.51
N VAL A 811 11.34 -20.02 -11.41
CA VAL A 811 11.45 -19.42 -10.08
C VAL A 811 12.89 -19.03 -9.80
N GLU A 812 13.87 -19.88 -10.14
CA GLU A 812 15.29 -19.56 -9.97
C GLU A 812 15.71 -18.32 -10.78
N GLN A 813 15.24 -18.21 -12.03
CA GLN A 813 15.47 -17.03 -12.86
C GLN A 813 14.83 -15.76 -12.26
N ILE A 814 13.60 -15.87 -11.73
CA ILE A 814 12.93 -14.76 -11.04
C ILE A 814 13.71 -14.36 -9.79
N VAL A 815 14.13 -15.33 -8.98
CA VAL A 815 14.92 -15.08 -7.78
C VAL A 815 16.19 -14.33 -8.16
N LYS A 816 16.93 -14.82 -9.15
CA LYS A 816 18.16 -14.18 -9.65
C LYS A 816 17.89 -12.74 -10.08
N ASN A 817 16.80 -12.48 -10.80
CA ASN A 817 16.47 -11.16 -11.31
C ASN A 817 16.02 -10.18 -10.21
N VAL A 818 15.29 -10.67 -9.22
CA VAL A 818 14.72 -9.86 -8.13
C VAL A 818 15.75 -9.57 -7.04
N THR A 819 16.65 -10.53 -6.78
CA THR A 819 17.73 -10.42 -5.79
C THR A 819 19.01 -9.82 -6.35
N ALA A 820 19.14 -9.71 -7.69
CA ALA A 820 20.28 -9.06 -8.31
C ALA A 820 20.51 -7.67 -7.69
N PRO A 821 21.77 -7.33 -7.35
CA PRO A 821 22.08 -6.01 -6.85
C PRO A 821 21.63 -5.00 -7.89
N THR A 822 20.75 -4.08 -7.48
CA THR A 822 20.39 -2.95 -8.32
C THR A 822 21.67 -2.17 -8.54
N SER A 823 22.29 -2.31 -9.72
CA SER A 823 23.55 -1.67 -10.06
C SER A 823 23.37 -0.15 -10.01
N GLY A 824 23.57 0.40 -8.82
CA GLY A 824 23.62 1.83 -8.59
C GLY A 824 24.74 2.39 -9.46
N LYS A 825 24.40 3.42 -10.25
CA LYS A 825 25.27 4.19 -11.18
C LYS A 825 25.21 3.86 -12.67
N ARG A 826 24.10 3.36 -13.23
CA ARG A 826 23.77 3.82 -14.60
C ARG A 826 23.39 5.30 -14.49
N LYS A 827 24.23 6.18 -15.04
CA LYS A 827 24.05 7.64 -15.10
C LYS A 827 22.59 7.92 -15.48
N ARG A 828 21.78 8.42 -14.54
CA ARG A 828 20.47 8.97 -14.84
C ARG A 828 20.70 10.10 -15.85
N SER A 829 20.44 9.85 -17.14
CA SER A 829 20.08 10.94 -18.04
C SER A 829 18.88 11.64 -17.39
N ALA A 830 18.97 12.96 -17.26
CA ALA A 830 17.99 13.76 -16.54
C ALA A 830 16.58 13.52 -17.09
N GLU A 831 15.80 12.68 -16.41
CA GLU A 831 14.36 12.87 -16.38
C GLU A 831 14.13 14.18 -15.64
N SER A 832 13.76 15.22 -16.39
CA SER A 832 13.33 16.48 -15.84
C SER A 832 12.29 16.22 -14.74
N PRO A 833 12.42 16.82 -13.54
CA PRO A 833 11.36 16.75 -12.55
C PRO A 833 10.09 17.27 -13.22
N VAL A 834 9.00 16.54 -13.08
CA VAL A 834 7.65 17.05 -13.37
C VAL A 834 7.56 18.37 -12.61
N SER A 835 7.63 19.48 -13.35
CA SER A 835 7.59 20.82 -12.79
C SER A 835 6.29 20.95 -12.00
N GLU A 836 6.41 21.27 -10.71
CA GLU A 836 5.29 21.83 -9.96
C GLU A 836 4.63 22.93 -10.80
N PRO A 837 3.29 23.02 -10.86
CA PRO A 837 2.64 24.14 -11.51
C PRO A 837 3.16 25.42 -10.84
N PRO A 838 3.58 26.44 -11.62
CA PRO A 838 4.21 27.63 -11.06
C PRO A 838 3.30 28.27 -10.01
N PRO A 839 3.87 28.78 -8.90
CA PRO A 839 3.08 29.48 -7.89
C PRO A 839 2.34 30.63 -8.57
N LYS A 840 1.01 30.66 -8.39
CA LYS A 840 0.17 31.76 -8.86
C LYS A 840 0.74 33.06 -8.30
N SER A 841 1.26 33.91 -9.19
CA SER A 841 1.78 35.23 -8.84
C SER A 841 0.71 36.04 -8.07
N PRO A 842 1.12 36.90 -7.11
CA PRO A 842 0.19 37.72 -6.36
C PRO A 842 -0.57 38.64 -7.31
N LYS A 843 -1.91 38.61 -7.25
CA LYS A 843 -2.74 39.61 -7.92
C LYS A 843 -2.51 40.96 -7.24
N SER A 844 -1.71 41.83 -7.85
CA SER A 844 -1.67 43.25 -7.56
C SER A 844 -2.95 43.95 -8.06
N PRO A 845 -3.35 45.08 -7.44
CA PRO A 845 -4.68 45.65 -7.59
C PRO A 845 -4.81 46.36 -8.94
N ARG A 846 -5.83 46.01 -9.74
CA ARG A 846 -6.18 46.77 -10.94
C ARG A 846 -6.87 48.07 -10.52
N ILE A 847 -6.10 49.15 -10.58
CA ILE A 847 -6.58 50.52 -10.75
C ILE A 847 -7.17 50.60 -12.16
N GLY A 848 -8.43 51.04 -12.28
CA GLY A 848 -9.10 51.24 -13.56
C GLY A 848 -8.65 52.53 -14.25
N PRO A 849 -8.97 52.67 -15.55
CA PRO A 849 -9.18 53.99 -16.11
C PRO A 849 -10.58 54.15 -16.69
N GLU A 850 -11.07 55.38 -16.50
CA GLU A 850 -12.33 55.92 -16.98
C GLU A 850 -12.39 56.09 -18.51
N ALA A 851 -13.63 55.97 -19.01
CA ALA A 851 -14.29 56.71 -20.09
C ALA A 851 -13.53 57.07 -21.39
N SER A 852 -14.08 56.65 -22.54
CA SER A 852 -14.97 57.54 -23.31
C SER A 852 -15.55 56.91 -24.61
N LYS A 853 -16.82 57.24 -24.85
CA LYS A 853 -17.48 57.57 -26.15
C LYS A 853 -17.92 56.48 -27.16
N SER A 854 -19.22 56.16 -27.02
CA SER A 854 -20.32 56.28 -28.02
C SER A 854 -20.53 55.27 -29.19
N PRO A 855 -21.80 55.10 -29.67
CA PRO A 855 -22.35 53.81 -30.11
C PRO A 855 -22.97 53.80 -31.52
N ILE A 856 -23.11 52.63 -32.16
CA ILE A 856 -24.08 52.36 -33.25
C ILE A 856 -24.51 50.85 -33.22
N PRO A 857 -25.62 50.40 -33.84
CA PRO A 857 -26.80 49.94 -33.12
C PRO A 857 -27.24 48.49 -33.42
N ARG A 858 -28.19 48.02 -32.60
CA ARG A 858 -28.89 46.74 -32.71
C ARG A 858 -29.73 46.64 -33.99
N LEU A 859 -29.66 45.47 -34.64
CA LEU A 859 -30.69 44.96 -35.53
C LEU A 859 -31.44 43.82 -34.84
N THR A 860 -32.77 43.95 -34.87
CA THR A 860 -33.79 43.09 -34.31
C THR A 860 -34.14 41.94 -35.26
N SER A 861 -34.46 40.76 -34.73
CA SER A 861 -35.50 39.92 -35.33
C SER A 861 -36.25 39.12 -34.27
N LYS A 862 -37.52 39.49 -34.07
CA LYS A 862 -38.57 38.70 -33.41
C LYS A 862 -38.98 37.54 -34.32
N ARG A 863 -39.30 36.36 -33.75
CA ARG A 863 -40.53 35.63 -34.10
C ARG A 863 -40.85 34.50 -33.12
N GLY A 864 -42.07 34.55 -32.57
CA GLY A 864 -43.02 33.45 -32.73
C GLY A 864 -43.19 32.43 -31.60
N LYS A 865 -44.07 32.75 -30.63
CA LYS A 865 -44.85 31.81 -29.81
C LYS A 865 -45.66 30.81 -30.66
N ARG A 866 -45.89 29.58 -30.15
CA ARG A 866 -47.21 29.06 -29.68
C ARG A 866 -47.19 27.58 -29.23
N ARG A 867 -47.64 27.37 -27.97
CA ARG A 867 -48.67 26.44 -27.40
C ARG A 867 -48.71 24.97 -27.84
N ALA A 868 -48.58 24.02 -26.89
CA ALA A 868 -49.62 23.36 -26.03
C ALA A 868 -50.03 22.02 -26.67
N ASP A 869 -50.20 20.89 -25.97
CA ASP A 869 -50.69 20.64 -24.60
C ASP A 869 -49.68 20.02 -23.61
#